data_AF-A0A6G0T1U8-F1
#
_entry.id   AF-A0A6G0T1U8-F1
#
_cell.length_a   1.000
_cell.length_b   1.000
_cell.length_c   1.000
_cell.angle_alpha   90.00
_cell.angle_beta   90.00
_cell.angle_gamma   90.00
#
_symmetry.space_group_name_H-M   'P 1'
#
loop_
_entity.id
_entity.type
_entity.pdbx_description
1 polymer ?
#
loop_
_entity_poly.entity_id
_entity_poly.type
_entity_poly.pdbx_seq_one_letter_code
_entity_poly.pdbx_strand_id
1 'polypeptide(L)'
;MEFQTTRMENKDLCNVLLKWLQTLHLKTPHRTLYDITDGVALAEALNQIAPECFDDNWFSKIKKDVGSNWRLKVSNLKKIVDKIQDFYQDCDTQHMGNFVKPDVIKIGDQDDTMELARLLQLILGCAVNCQNAQDYITNIRSMDEKSQTVIMQSIQDLERIQGHPQSIITTSLGVDTDDHQEQIQQLINELQSVTKARDQMTQRCLELDSQVSLLQEEKTYILDEKRHLEERLLESVEDPLKGSGQRRQIEELKEELYKAETSRDDYRIKLKTQEREMADLKIKFDLLQETAGEARLLKDELDILRDTADRVEKYESTIQSYKKKLEELGDLKRQVKILETKNIAYIQQNMELEQEIKKSSMWKSQLEVYKKQVTELHHTLNDETNKTDKLEFESKKLLENLNTLQKEKDRLVIERDSLKEANEELKCCQTQMKKISTLEHSQTTASDDMESAMDLKQKLVRLQHENTMLKMNQKEPEEDKISVLQSILDNTRQQYNELRLDNRKANQKILELESELKEQTENNNEWNSKIKELQSQLQCEKDTRSLDIEEKNTTISDKDQFINILQVSLHQKDIEIQEWEEKHKKFIEKAKSVVKSMDSKNVSLSDVDISVLESRLIKANKEISDLKKEQENYKTSQEIEEKLISTAFYKLAQTKMQESVDQRVMNQGLLKSQTFLLKQRQQTNKTVE
;
A
#
# COMPACT_ATOMS: atom_id res chain seq x y z
N MET A 1 13.97 -42.78 34.22
CA MET A 1 13.83 -43.09 32.78
C MET A 1 13.36 -41.81 32.11
N GLU A 2 14.29 -41.08 31.50
CA GLU A 2 13.99 -39.86 30.74
C GLU A 2 13.30 -40.26 29.43
N PHE A 3 12.13 -39.67 29.16
CA PHE A 3 11.47 -39.78 27.86
C PHE A 3 12.32 -39.02 26.83
N GLN A 4 13.06 -39.77 26.01
CA GLN A 4 13.69 -39.25 24.80
C GLN A 4 12.58 -38.83 23.83
N THR A 5 12.39 -37.52 23.68
CA THR A 5 11.65 -36.92 22.57
C THR A 5 12.49 -37.09 21.30
N THR A 6 12.50 -38.29 20.74
CA THR A 6 13.13 -38.58 19.44
C THR A 6 12.31 -37.90 18.36
N ARG A 7 12.81 -36.76 17.88
CA ARG A 7 12.38 -36.15 16.61
C ARG A 7 12.72 -37.15 15.50
N MET A 8 11.75 -37.97 15.11
CA MET A 8 11.90 -38.94 14.03
C MET A 8 12.40 -38.25 12.75
N GLU A 9 13.33 -38.89 12.04
CA GLU A 9 13.82 -38.39 10.77
C GLU A 9 12.67 -38.34 9.76
N ASN A 10 12.41 -37.16 9.19
CA ASN A 10 11.21 -36.89 8.39
C ASN A 10 11.03 -37.79 7.14
N LYS A 11 12.08 -38.50 6.69
CA LYS A 11 11.99 -39.48 5.60
C LYS A 11 11.24 -40.75 6.02
N ASP A 12 11.31 -41.13 7.29
CA ASP A 12 10.62 -42.32 7.81
C ASP A 12 9.10 -42.12 7.84
N LEU A 13 8.65 -40.89 8.15
CA LEU A 13 7.23 -40.51 8.13
C LEU A 13 6.61 -40.69 6.74
N CYS A 14 7.25 -40.15 5.70
CA CYS A 14 6.76 -40.23 4.32
C CYS A 14 6.62 -41.69 3.85
N ASN A 15 7.61 -42.53 4.18
CA ASN A 15 7.62 -43.94 3.81
C ASN A 15 6.53 -44.74 4.53
N VAL A 16 6.28 -44.46 5.81
CA VAL A 16 5.19 -45.10 6.57
C VAL A 16 3.82 -44.70 6.02
N LEU A 17 3.62 -43.42 5.71
CA LEU A 17 2.36 -42.93 5.13
C LEU A 17 2.14 -43.49 3.71
N LEU A 18 3.20 -43.69 2.93
CA LEU A 18 3.12 -44.39 1.64
C LEU A 18 2.68 -45.86 1.82
N LYS A 19 3.23 -46.58 2.82
CA LYS A 19 2.79 -47.95 3.13
C LYS A 19 1.31 -48.00 3.51
N TRP A 20 0.82 -47.00 4.26
CA TRP A 20 -0.60 -46.90 4.58
C TRP A 20 -1.45 -46.67 3.32
N LEU A 21 -1.04 -45.76 2.44
CA LEU A 21 -1.73 -45.51 1.17
C LEU A 21 -1.85 -46.79 0.32
N GLN A 22 -0.83 -47.65 0.36
CA GLN A 22 -0.82 -48.94 -0.36
C GLN A 22 -1.86 -49.95 0.15
N THR A 23 -2.38 -49.78 1.37
CA THR A 23 -3.46 -50.62 1.89
C THR A 23 -4.83 -50.30 1.26
N LEU A 24 -4.96 -49.16 0.58
CA LEU A 24 -6.22 -48.72 -0.03
C LEU A 24 -6.51 -49.42 -1.37
N HIS A 25 -5.54 -50.14 -1.94
CA HIS A 25 -5.68 -50.93 -3.17
C HIS A 25 -6.21 -50.12 -4.38
N LEU A 26 -5.62 -48.95 -4.62
CA LEU A 26 -5.98 -48.04 -5.71
C LEU A 26 -5.69 -48.64 -7.10
N LYS A 27 -6.43 -48.22 -8.13
CA LYS A 27 -6.20 -48.67 -9.52
C LYS A 27 -4.97 -48.00 -10.14
N THR A 28 -4.68 -46.77 -9.74
CA THR A 28 -3.50 -46.02 -10.18
C THR A 28 -2.22 -46.54 -9.53
N PRO A 29 -1.05 -46.45 -10.20
CA PRO A 29 0.23 -46.81 -9.60
C PRO A 29 0.54 -45.96 -8.36
N HIS A 30 0.95 -46.59 -7.26
CA HIS A 30 1.24 -45.91 -5.98
C HIS A 30 2.32 -46.67 -5.17
N ARG A 31 3.27 -47.32 -5.85
CA ARG A 31 4.29 -48.15 -5.20
C ARG A 31 5.49 -47.34 -4.73
N THR A 32 5.79 -46.25 -5.42
CA THR A 32 6.92 -45.37 -5.13
C THR A 32 6.43 -43.94 -4.85
N LEU A 33 7.28 -43.14 -4.20
CA LEU A 33 6.98 -41.73 -3.97
C LEU A 33 6.80 -40.96 -5.28
N TYR A 34 7.52 -41.34 -6.35
CA TYR A 34 7.38 -40.71 -7.66
C TYR A 34 5.99 -40.91 -8.27
N ASP A 35 5.39 -42.09 -8.06
CA ASP A 35 4.08 -42.46 -8.62
C ASP A 35 2.93 -41.57 -8.08
N ILE A 36 3.13 -40.94 -6.92
CA ILE A 36 2.08 -40.13 -6.27
C ILE A 36 2.29 -38.61 -6.41
N THR A 37 3.44 -38.17 -6.97
CA THR A 37 3.78 -36.74 -7.14
C THR A 37 2.89 -36.01 -8.16
N ASP A 38 2.24 -36.74 -9.06
CA ASP A 38 1.31 -36.17 -10.05
C ASP A 38 -0.10 -35.91 -9.50
N GLY A 39 -0.36 -36.37 -8.26
CA GLY A 39 -1.61 -36.22 -7.54
C GLY A 39 -2.73 -37.16 -7.99
N VAL A 40 -2.55 -38.01 -9.01
CA VAL A 40 -3.65 -38.83 -9.55
C VAL A 40 -4.05 -39.91 -8.56
N ALA A 41 -3.08 -40.63 -7.98
CA ALA A 41 -3.33 -41.65 -6.97
C ALA A 41 -3.89 -41.05 -5.66
N LEU A 42 -3.41 -39.87 -5.27
CA LEU A 42 -3.90 -39.16 -4.09
C LEU A 42 -5.37 -38.75 -4.24
N ALA A 43 -5.76 -38.29 -5.44
CA ALA A 43 -7.14 -37.95 -5.72
C ALA A 43 -8.06 -39.19 -5.78
N GLU A 44 -7.56 -40.32 -6.29
CA GLU A 44 -8.30 -41.59 -6.27
C GLU A 44 -8.54 -42.05 -4.83
N ALA A 45 -7.52 -41.96 -3.97
CA ALA A 45 -7.65 -42.28 -2.55
C ALA A 45 -8.71 -41.43 -1.86
N LEU A 46 -8.73 -40.12 -2.11
CA LEU A 46 -9.73 -39.22 -1.52
C LEU A 46 -11.16 -39.52 -1.97
N ASN A 47 -11.35 -39.83 -3.26
CA ASN A 47 -12.65 -40.26 -3.81
C ASN A 47 -13.13 -41.57 -3.18
N GLN A 48 -12.23 -42.52 -2.88
CA GLN A 48 -12.55 -43.74 -2.14
C GLN A 48 -12.84 -43.47 -0.65
N ILE A 49 -12.10 -42.56 -0.02
CA ILE A 49 -12.22 -42.23 1.41
C ILE A 49 -13.56 -41.57 1.74
N ALA A 50 -13.90 -40.52 1.00
CA ALA A 50 -15.11 -39.75 1.25
C ALA A 50 -15.76 -39.35 -0.09
N PRO A 51 -16.45 -40.29 -0.77
CA PRO A 51 -17.08 -40.02 -2.07
C PRO A 51 -18.15 -38.92 -2.01
N GLU A 52 -18.74 -38.69 -0.83
CA GLU A 52 -19.68 -37.59 -0.56
C GLU A 52 -19.04 -36.20 -0.77
N CYS A 53 -17.74 -36.05 -0.45
CA CYS A 53 -17.02 -34.79 -0.61
C CYS A 53 -16.15 -34.77 -1.88
N PHE A 54 -15.52 -35.90 -2.20
CA PHE A 54 -14.60 -36.08 -3.33
C PHE A 54 -15.28 -36.89 -4.44
N ASP A 55 -16.36 -36.34 -5.01
CA ASP A 55 -17.18 -37.02 -6.01
C ASP A 55 -16.46 -37.27 -7.35
N ASP A 56 -17.08 -38.10 -8.21
CA ASP A 56 -16.55 -38.43 -9.54
C ASP A 56 -16.41 -37.19 -10.44
N ASN A 57 -17.28 -36.18 -10.25
CA ASN A 57 -17.18 -34.92 -10.97
C ASN A 57 -15.92 -34.15 -10.60
N TRP A 58 -15.56 -34.09 -9.32
CA TRP A 58 -14.30 -33.50 -8.87
C TRP A 58 -13.11 -34.32 -9.36
N PHE A 59 -13.14 -35.65 -9.22
CA PHE A 59 -12.06 -36.53 -9.67
C PHE A 59 -11.81 -36.39 -11.19
N SER A 60 -12.85 -36.21 -12.00
CA SER A 60 -12.73 -35.98 -13.45
C SER A 60 -11.93 -34.72 -13.82
N LYS A 61 -11.82 -33.74 -12.91
CA LYS A 61 -11.04 -32.52 -13.11
C LYS A 61 -9.54 -32.74 -12.91
N ILE A 62 -9.13 -33.88 -12.36
CA ILE A 62 -7.73 -34.27 -12.19
C ILE A 62 -7.22 -34.82 -13.52
N LYS A 63 -6.15 -34.19 -14.06
CA LYS A 63 -5.58 -34.63 -15.33
C LYS A 63 -4.79 -35.91 -15.12
N LYS A 64 -5.13 -36.95 -15.89
CA LYS A 64 -4.35 -38.19 -15.99
C LYS A 64 -3.24 -38.01 -17.03
N ASP A 65 -2.23 -38.88 -17.00
CA ASP A 65 -1.10 -38.90 -17.96
C ASP A 65 -0.27 -37.61 -17.99
N VAL A 66 0.06 -37.09 -16.82
CA VAL A 66 0.82 -35.84 -16.65
C VAL A 66 2.30 -35.97 -17.03
N GLY A 67 2.86 -37.18 -16.94
CA GLY A 67 4.28 -37.44 -17.21
C GLY A 67 5.20 -36.60 -16.31
N SER A 68 6.26 -36.04 -16.89
CA SER A 68 7.23 -35.17 -16.19
C SER A 68 6.86 -33.68 -16.18
N ASN A 69 5.64 -33.31 -16.60
CA ASN A 69 5.24 -31.90 -16.64
C ASN A 69 4.86 -31.37 -15.25
N TRP A 70 5.85 -30.82 -14.54
CA TRP A 70 5.70 -30.32 -13.17
C TRP A 70 4.55 -29.31 -13.01
N ARG A 71 4.27 -28.45 -14.01
CA ARG A 71 3.17 -27.46 -13.93
C ARG A 71 1.80 -28.13 -13.85
N LEU A 72 1.63 -29.25 -14.56
CA LEU A 72 0.41 -30.04 -14.50
C LEU A 72 0.32 -30.84 -13.20
N LYS A 73 1.44 -31.37 -12.68
CA LYS A 73 1.50 -31.98 -11.35
C LYS A 73 1.03 -30.99 -10.27
N VAL A 74 1.63 -29.80 -10.24
CA VAL A 74 1.25 -28.70 -9.34
C VAL A 74 -0.23 -28.33 -9.50
N SER A 75 -0.75 -28.28 -10.73
CA SER A 75 -2.16 -27.98 -10.96
C SER A 75 -3.10 -29.04 -10.39
N ASN A 76 -2.74 -30.32 -10.43
CA ASN A 76 -3.51 -31.38 -9.80
C ASN A 76 -3.42 -31.30 -8.27
N LEU A 77 -2.22 -31.17 -7.73
CA LEU A 77 -1.97 -31.07 -6.28
C LEU A 77 -2.69 -29.87 -5.64
N LYS A 78 -2.76 -28.72 -6.34
CA LYS A 78 -3.54 -27.56 -5.87
C LYS A 78 -5.02 -27.90 -5.67
N LYS A 79 -5.64 -28.56 -6.67
CA LYS A 79 -7.05 -28.97 -6.59
C LYS A 79 -7.31 -29.95 -5.45
N ILE A 80 -6.32 -30.78 -5.12
CA ILE A 80 -6.37 -31.74 -4.01
C ILE A 80 -6.33 -31.00 -2.68
N VAL A 81 -5.32 -30.14 -2.47
CA VAL A 81 -5.18 -29.41 -1.21
C VAL A 81 -6.37 -28.47 -0.96
N ASP A 82 -6.85 -27.77 -1.99
CA ASP A 82 -8.01 -26.88 -1.87
C ASP A 82 -9.27 -27.68 -1.48
N LYS A 83 -9.49 -28.86 -2.08
CA LYS A 83 -10.66 -29.69 -1.76
C LYS A 83 -10.56 -30.37 -0.38
N ILE A 84 -9.36 -30.75 0.06
CA ILE A 84 -9.11 -31.22 1.43
C ILE A 84 -9.42 -30.10 2.44
N GLN A 85 -9.05 -28.86 2.11
CA GLN A 85 -9.36 -27.71 2.96
C GLN A 85 -10.88 -27.50 3.09
N ASP A 86 -11.62 -27.63 1.99
CA ASP A 86 -13.09 -27.60 2.02
C ASP A 86 -13.65 -28.72 2.92
N PHE A 87 -13.14 -29.96 2.80
CA PHE A 87 -13.56 -31.09 3.63
C PHE A 87 -13.42 -30.81 5.13
N TYR A 88 -12.27 -30.26 5.56
CA TYR A 88 -12.04 -29.91 6.96
C TYR A 88 -12.84 -28.70 7.45
N GLN A 89 -13.31 -27.86 6.53
CA GLN A 89 -14.18 -26.72 6.86
C GLN A 89 -15.65 -27.13 6.96
N ASP A 90 -16.08 -28.12 6.18
CA ASP A 90 -17.46 -28.62 6.14
C ASP A 90 -17.75 -29.68 7.21
N CYS A 91 -16.75 -30.47 7.65
CA CYS A 91 -16.86 -31.25 8.87
C CYS A 91 -16.82 -30.28 10.06
N ASP A 92 -17.85 -30.26 10.92
CA ASP A 92 -18.06 -29.38 12.11
C ASP A 92 -16.93 -29.42 13.20
N THR A 93 -15.68 -29.64 12.82
CA THR A 93 -14.48 -29.40 13.62
C THR A 93 -14.17 -27.90 13.64
N GLN A 94 -14.33 -27.29 14.82
CA GLN A 94 -14.12 -25.86 15.06
C GLN A 94 -12.81 -25.34 14.43
N HIS A 95 -12.93 -24.26 13.66
CA HIS A 95 -11.89 -23.33 13.18
C HIS A 95 -10.44 -23.82 13.28
N MET A 96 -9.92 -24.33 12.15
CA MET A 96 -8.51 -24.65 11.89
C MET A 96 -7.59 -23.47 12.24
N GLY A 97 -7.18 -23.37 13.50
CA GLY A 97 -6.48 -22.21 14.04
C GLY A 97 -5.06 -22.00 13.51
N ASN A 98 -4.43 -23.00 12.88
CA ASN A 98 -3.09 -22.90 12.28
C ASN A 98 -2.85 -23.96 11.18
N PHE A 99 -3.66 -23.99 10.12
CA PHE A 99 -3.44 -24.90 8.99
C PHE A 99 -2.17 -24.51 8.20
N VAL A 100 -1.11 -25.31 8.30
CA VAL A 100 0.09 -25.16 7.45
C VAL A 100 -0.16 -25.88 6.12
N LYS A 101 -0.59 -25.12 5.11
CA LYS A 101 -0.84 -25.63 3.75
C LYS A 101 0.44 -26.25 3.15
N PRO A 102 0.42 -27.50 2.64
CA PRO A 102 1.58 -28.11 1.98
C PRO A 102 2.02 -27.32 0.75
N ASP A 103 3.33 -27.18 0.55
CA ASP A 103 3.87 -26.48 -0.62
C ASP A 103 3.89 -27.40 -1.85
N VAL A 104 2.79 -27.36 -2.59
CA VAL A 104 2.58 -28.13 -3.81
C VAL A 104 3.58 -27.85 -4.92
N ILE A 105 4.26 -26.69 -4.92
CA ILE A 105 5.29 -26.37 -5.93
C ILE A 105 6.53 -27.22 -5.69
N LYS A 106 6.96 -27.36 -4.43
CA LYS A 106 8.10 -28.21 -4.06
C LYS A 106 7.83 -29.69 -4.35
N ILE A 107 6.59 -30.14 -4.16
CA ILE A 107 6.20 -31.52 -4.51
C ILE A 107 6.27 -31.73 -6.03
N GLY A 108 5.71 -30.82 -6.83
CA GLY A 108 5.59 -31.02 -8.27
C GLY A 108 6.89 -30.79 -9.06
N ASP A 109 7.76 -29.86 -8.62
CA ASP A 109 8.99 -29.45 -9.31
C ASP A 109 10.26 -30.10 -8.73
N GLN A 110 10.30 -30.34 -7.42
CA GLN A 110 11.48 -30.82 -6.70
C GLN A 110 11.30 -32.23 -6.11
N ASP A 111 10.13 -32.86 -6.30
CA ASP A 111 9.74 -34.13 -5.71
C ASP A 111 10.03 -34.18 -4.19
N ASP A 112 9.78 -33.07 -3.48
CA ASP A 112 10.11 -32.93 -2.05
C ASP A 112 9.28 -33.88 -1.17
N THR A 113 9.97 -34.84 -0.56
CA THR A 113 9.38 -35.86 0.32
C THR A 113 8.74 -35.28 1.58
N MET A 114 9.19 -34.09 2.02
CA MET A 114 8.68 -33.42 3.21
C MET A 114 7.26 -32.92 3.02
N GLU A 115 7.07 -32.14 1.96
CA GLU A 115 5.77 -31.56 1.64
C GLU A 115 4.79 -32.65 1.18
N LEU A 116 5.30 -33.70 0.53
CA LEU A 116 4.51 -34.88 0.20
C LEU A 116 4.05 -35.64 1.46
N ALA A 117 4.90 -35.79 2.48
CA ALA A 117 4.50 -36.39 3.74
C ALA A 117 3.39 -35.60 4.45
N ARG A 118 3.47 -34.25 4.43
CA ARG A 118 2.42 -33.39 4.97
C ARG A 118 1.10 -33.56 4.21
N LEU A 119 1.15 -33.65 2.88
CA LEU A 119 -0.04 -33.89 2.08
C LEU A 119 -0.66 -35.26 2.39
N LEU A 120 0.15 -36.31 2.49
CA LEU A 120 -0.32 -37.65 2.88
C LEU A 120 -0.91 -37.66 4.30
N GLN A 121 -0.33 -36.91 5.23
CA GLN A 121 -0.85 -36.76 6.59
C GLN A 121 -2.26 -36.15 6.57
N LEU A 122 -2.51 -35.12 5.76
CA LEU A 122 -3.85 -34.56 5.60
C LEU A 122 -4.85 -35.57 5.01
N ILE A 123 -4.43 -36.35 4.01
CA ILE A 123 -5.28 -37.40 3.42
C ILE A 123 -5.60 -38.49 4.45
N LEU A 124 -4.62 -38.88 5.27
CA LEU A 124 -4.82 -39.78 6.40
C LEU A 124 -5.84 -39.19 7.38
N GLY A 125 -5.75 -37.91 7.70
CA GLY A 125 -6.72 -37.23 8.56
C GLY A 125 -8.14 -37.21 7.95
N CYS A 126 -8.28 -37.08 6.62
CA CYS A 126 -9.57 -37.27 5.96
C CYS A 126 -10.10 -38.70 6.17
N ALA A 127 -9.23 -39.71 6.14
CA ALA A 127 -9.62 -41.11 6.33
C ALA A 127 -10.10 -41.43 7.75
N VAL A 128 -9.47 -40.87 8.80
CA VAL A 128 -9.94 -41.05 10.18
C VAL A 128 -11.14 -40.18 10.56
N ASN A 129 -11.43 -39.13 9.78
CA ASN A 129 -12.57 -38.23 10.05
C ASN A 129 -13.75 -38.45 9.09
N CYS A 130 -13.67 -39.41 8.16
CA CYS A 130 -14.77 -39.73 7.25
C CYS A 130 -15.86 -40.60 7.90
N GLN A 131 -17.01 -40.72 7.25
CA GLN A 131 -18.14 -41.51 7.74
C GLN A 131 -17.80 -43.01 7.95
N ASN A 132 -16.87 -43.55 7.15
CA ASN A 132 -16.41 -44.94 7.23
C ASN A 132 -15.04 -45.07 7.92
N ALA A 133 -14.69 -44.16 8.85
CA ALA A 133 -13.39 -44.13 9.51
C ALA A 133 -12.98 -45.47 10.16
N GLN A 134 -13.94 -46.26 10.64
CA GLN A 134 -13.67 -47.56 11.30
C GLN A 134 -12.96 -48.56 10.40
N ASP A 135 -13.25 -48.57 9.10
CA ASP A 135 -12.60 -49.49 8.15
C ASP A 135 -11.13 -49.09 7.96
N TYR A 136 -10.86 -47.79 7.83
CA TYR A 136 -9.50 -47.26 7.71
C TYR A 136 -8.68 -47.42 8.99
N ILE A 137 -9.29 -47.24 10.16
CA ILE A 137 -8.65 -47.52 11.46
C ILE A 137 -8.31 -49.01 11.61
N THR A 138 -9.20 -49.89 11.16
CA THR A 138 -8.97 -51.35 11.18
C THR A 138 -7.80 -51.73 10.26
N ASN A 139 -7.70 -51.11 9.08
CA ASN A 139 -6.55 -51.29 8.19
C ASN A 139 -5.24 -50.82 8.85
N ILE A 140 -5.24 -49.66 9.52
CA ILE A 140 -4.07 -49.18 10.29
C ILE A 140 -3.69 -50.20 11.37
N ARG A 141 -4.66 -50.78 12.08
CA ARG A 141 -4.45 -51.81 13.11
C ARG A 141 -3.85 -53.12 12.59
N SER A 142 -3.95 -53.38 11.29
CA SER A 142 -3.34 -54.55 10.65
C SER A 142 -1.89 -54.33 10.21
N MET A 143 -1.39 -53.08 10.25
CA MET A 143 -0.01 -52.73 9.91
C MET A 143 0.97 -53.14 11.02
N ASP A 144 2.28 -53.08 10.76
CA ASP A 144 3.30 -53.34 11.79
C ASP A 144 3.32 -52.28 12.89
N GLU A 145 3.72 -52.66 14.11
CA GLU A 145 3.70 -51.81 15.32
C GLU A 145 4.47 -50.50 15.15
N LYS A 146 5.57 -50.51 14.38
CA LYS A 146 6.34 -49.30 14.07
C LYS A 146 5.50 -48.36 13.22
N SER A 147 4.91 -48.85 12.13
CA SER A 147 4.01 -48.05 11.28
C SER A 147 2.81 -47.50 12.06
N GLN A 148 2.20 -48.31 12.93
CA GLN A 148 1.09 -47.88 13.78
C GLN A 148 1.46 -46.71 14.69
N THR A 149 2.63 -46.78 15.34
CA THR A 149 3.10 -45.73 16.26
C THR A 149 3.27 -44.40 15.54
N VAL A 150 3.85 -44.43 14.33
CA VAL A 150 4.08 -43.23 13.51
C VAL A 150 2.78 -42.62 12.99
N ILE A 151 1.84 -43.47 12.54
CA ILE A 151 0.51 -43.04 12.09
C ILE A 151 -0.28 -42.41 13.25
N MET A 152 -0.23 -43.01 14.44
CA MET A 152 -0.88 -42.48 15.64
C MET A 152 -0.30 -41.12 16.05
N GLN A 153 1.02 -40.95 15.99
CA GLN A 153 1.65 -39.65 16.22
C GLN A 153 1.22 -38.62 15.17
N SER A 154 1.09 -39.03 13.91
CA SER A 154 0.63 -38.16 12.82
C SER A 154 -0.81 -37.69 12.99
N ILE A 155 -1.69 -38.54 13.52
CA ILE A 155 -3.09 -38.20 13.85
C ILE A 155 -3.12 -37.24 15.05
N GLN A 156 -2.36 -37.53 16.10
CA GLN A 156 -2.26 -36.65 17.28
C GLN A 156 -1.72 -35.26 16.93
N ASP A 157 -0.73 -35.18 16.03
CA ASP A 157 -0.20 -33.91 15.55
C ASP A 157 -1.25 -33.11 14.77
N LEU A 158 -2.12 -33.78 13.99
CA LEU A 158 -3.25 -33.14 13.33
C LEU A 158 -4.28 -32.60 14.32
N GLU A 159 -4.63 -33.39 15.34
CA GLU A 159 -5.59 -32.99 16.40
C GLU A 159 -5.08 -31.79 17.22
N ARG A 160 -3.77 -31.74 17.50
CA ARG A 160 -3.13 -30.60 18.17
C ARG A 160 -3.17 -29.32 17.34
N ILE A 161 -2.98 -29.44 16.02
CA ILE A 161 -3.06 -28.31 15.08
C ILE A 161 -4.52 -27.83 14.90
N GLN A 162 -5.49 -28.72 15.08
CA GLN A 162 -6.94 -28.45 15.02
C GLN A 162 -7.52 -27.84 16.30
N GLY A 163 -6.71 -27.61 17.35
CA GLY A 163 -7.16 -26.89 18.54
C GLY A 163 -8.13 -27.68 19.43
N HIS A 164 -8.15 -29.01 19.35
CA HIS A 164 -8.90 -29.83 20.29
C HIS A 164 -8.15 -29.96 21.63
N PRO A 165 -8.68 -29.45 22.77
CA PRO A 165 -8.29 -29.95 24.07
C PRO A 165 -8.85 -31.37 24.21
N GLN A 166 -7.96 -32.33 24.46
CA GLN A 166 -8.22 -33.75 24.73
C GLN A 166 -9.69 -34.10 25.05
N SER A 167 -10.41 -34.61 24.05
CA SER A 167 -11.67 -35.33 24.27
C SER A 167 -11.37 -36.83 24.17
N ILE A 168 -11.15 -37.44 25.32
CA ILE A 168 -11.29 -38.88 25.48
C ILE A 168 -12.74 -39.13 25.87
N ILE A 169 -13.49 -39.75 24.97
CA ILE A 169 -14.67 -40.58 25.20
C ILE A 169 -15.83 -39.87 25.92
N THR A 170 -16.83 -39.41 25.16
CA THR A 170 -18.26 -39.69 25.46
C THR A 170 -19.10 -39.48 24.21
N THR A 171 -19.52 -40.60 23.63
CA THR A 171 -20.62 -40.69 22.69
C THR A 171 -21.95 -40.30 23.34
N SER A 172 -22.78 -39.59 22.56
CA SER A 172 -24.24 -39.68 22.56
C SER A 172 -24.98 -39.17 23.80
N LEU A 173 -25.51 -37.95 23.71
CA LEU A 173 -26.96 -37.64 23.76
C LEU A 173 -27.11 -36.12 23.67
N GLY A 174 -27.76 -35.64 22.61
CA GLY A 174 -28.08 -34.23 22.45
C GLY A 174 -29.11 -33.79 23.49
N VAL A 175 -28.73 -32.87 24.37
CA VAL A 175 -29.63 -32.06 25.21
C VAL A 175 -28.94 -30.72 25.48
N ASP A 176 -29.72 -29.64 25.42
CA ASP A 176 -29.35 -28.22 25.43
C ASP A 176 -28.36 -27.81 26.55
N THR A 177 -27.31 -27.10 26.15
CA THR A 177 -26.17 -26.67 26.96
C THR A 177 -26.35 -25.26 27.51
N ASP A 178 -26.68 -25.15 28.80
CA ASP A 178 -26.19 -24.07 29.67
C ASP A 178 -26.21 -24.53 31.16
N ASP A 179 -27.27 -25.23 31.59
CA ASP A 179 -27.39 -25.72 32.99
C ASP A 179 -26.47 -26.90 33.35
N HIS A 180 -26.05 -27.70 32.36
CA HIS A 180 -25.22 -28.87 32.61
C HIS A 180 -23.72 -28.56 32.75
N GLN A 181 -23.27 -27.39 32.31
CA GLN A 181 -21.86 -27.00 32.44
C GLN A 181 -21.48 -26.76 33.91
N GLU A 182 -22.37 -26.16 34.70
CA GLU A 182 -22.15 -25.98 36.15
C GLU A 182 -22.19 -27.30 36.92
N GLN A 183 -23.11 -28.21 36.57
CA GLN A 183 -23.18 -29.55 37.19
C GLN A 183 -21.97 -30.41 36.84
N ILE A 184 -21.49 -30.35 35.59
CA ILE A 184 -20.27 -31.05 35.17
C ILE A 184 -19.06 -30.45 35.89
N GLN A 185 -18.98 -29.12 36.04
CA GLN A 185 -17.89 -28.49 36.77
C GLN A 185 -17.91 -28.85 38.26
N GLN A 186 -19.09 -28.95 38.88
CA GLN A 186 -19.24 -29.43 40.26
C GLN A 186 -18.80 -30.89 40.41
N LEU A 187 -19.23 -31.77 39.50
CA LEU A 187 -18.84 -33.18 39.52
C LEU A 187 -17.32 -33.36 39.30
N ILE A 188 -16.70 -32.55 38.43
CA ILE A 188 -15.23 -32.55 38.25
C ILE A 188 -14.52 -32.12 39.53
N ASN A 189 -15.02 -31.07 40.19
CA ASN A 189 -14.45 -30.59 41.44
C ASN A 189 -14.59 -31.64 42.56
N GLU A 190 -15.73 -32.32 42.64
CA GLU A 190 -15.95 -33.44 43.56
C GLU A 190 -15.00 -34.60 43.26
N LEU A 191 -14.86 -35.01 41.99
CA LEU A 191 -13.94 -36.07 41.58
C LEU A 191 -12.49 -35.73 41.92
N GLN A 192 -12.07 -34.48 41.71
CA GLN A 192 -10.75 -33.99 42.10
C GLN A 192 -10.57 -34.00 43.62
N SER A 193 -11.59 -33.62 44.39
CA SER A 193 -11.54 -33.65 45.86
C SER A 193 -11.42 -35.08 46.40
N VAL A 194 -12.17 -36.03 45.82
CA VAL A 194 -12.12 -37.45 46.19
C VAL A 194 -10.79 -38.07 45.80
N THR A 195 -10.23 -37.69 44.65
CA THR A 195 -8.91 -38.13 44.21
C THR A 195 -7.82 -37.66 45.17
N LYS A 196 -7.86 -36.38 45.57
CA LYS A 196 -6.93 -35.84 46.58
C LYS A 196 -7.09 -36.55 47.93
N ALA A 197 -8.30 -36.83 48.38
CA ALA A 197 -8.56 -37.56 49.62
C ALA A 197 -8.04 -39.00 49.57
N ARG A 198 -8.21 -39.69 48.43
CA ARG A 198 -7.66 -41.04 48.20
C ARG A 198 -6.13 -41.02 48.24
N ASP A 199 -5.50 -40.06 47.58
CA ASP A 199 -4.04 -39.96 47.52
C ASP A 199 -3.44 -39.65 48.90
N GLN A 200 -4.09 -38.78 49.68
CA GLN A 200 -3.72 -38.51 51.08
C GLN A 200 -3.86 -39.75 51.97
N MET A 201 -4.94 -40.53 51.81
CA MET A 201 -5.09 -41.78 52.56
C MET A 201 -4.01 -42.79 52.18
N THR A 202 -3.68 -42.88 50.89
CA THR A 202 -2.62 -43.76 50.39
C THR A 202 -1.26 -43.37 50.97
N GLN A 203 -0.94 -42.08 51.01
CA GLN A 203 0.26 -41.58 51.66
C GLN A 203 0.30 -41.94 53.15
N ARG A 204 -0.82 -41.79 53.87
CA ARG A 204 -0.91 -42.14 55.28
C ARG A 204 -0.74 -43.64 55.54
N CYS A 205 -1.24 -44.50 54.64
CA CYS A 205 -0.99 -45.94 54.70
C CYS A 205 0.52 -46.24 54.55
N LEU A 206 1.20 -45.62 53.59
CA LEU A 206 2.65 -45.80 53.41
C LEU A 206 3.46 -45.33 54.61
N GLU A 207 3.07 -44.19 55.23
CA GLU A 207 3.70 -43.68 56.44
C GLU A 207 3.50 -44.63 57.64
N LEU A 208 2.31 -45.20 57.79
CA LEU A 208 2.03 -46.19 58.83
C LEU A 208 2.79 -47.51 58.59
N ASP A 209 2.88 -47.99 57.36
CA ASP A 209 3.65 -49.19 57.01
C ASP A 209 5.14 -48.99 57.33
N SER A 210 5.69 -47.81 57.04
CA SER A 210 7.06 -47.43 57.41
C SER A 210 7.28 -47.43 58.93
N GLN A 211 6.34 -46.85 59.70
CA GLN A 211 6.41 -46.88 61.17
C GLN A 211 6.33 -48.31 61.73
N VAL A 212 5.48 -49.16 61.17
CA VAL A 212 5.38 -50.57 61.57
C VAL A 212 6.69 -51.31 61.28
N SER A 213 7.32 -51.06 60.13
CA SER A 213 8.62 -51.65 59.79
C SER A 213 9.70 -51.24 60.80
N LEU A 214 9.79 -49.94 61.13
CA LEU A 214 10.75 -49.44 62.12
C LEU A 214 10.51 -50.04 63.51
N LEU A 215 9.26 -50.11 63.96
CA LEU A 215 8.91 -50.74 65.24
C LEU A 215 9.21 -52.25 65.25
N GLN A 216 9.10 -52.93 64.12
CA GLN A 216 9.48 -54.33 63.98
C GLN A 216 11.00 -54.50 64.09
N GLU A 217 11.79 -53.63 63.44
CA GLU A 217 13.25 -53.61 63.56
C GLU A 217 13.68 -53.35 65.02
N GLU A 218 13.11 -52.34 65.68
CA GLU A 218 13.37 -52.06 67.10
C GLU A 218 13.00 -53.24 68.00
N LYS A 219 11.86 -53.88 67.76
CA LYS A 219 11.46 -55.08 68.51
C LYS A 219 12.47 -56.22 68.32
N THR A 220 12.96 -56.44 67.09
CA THR A 220 13.98 -57.47 66.84
C THR A 220 15.30 -57.14 67.52
N TYR A 221 15.71 -55.87 67.51
CA TYR A 221 16.92 -55.40 68.18
C TYR A 221 16.84 -55.60 69.70
N ILE A 222 15.72 -55.22 70.33
CA ILE A 222 15.52 -55.40 71.78
C ILE A 222 15.51 -56.88 72.17
N LEU A 223 14.96 -57.75 71.32
CA LEU A 223 14.98 -59.21 71.57
C LEU A 223 16.41 -59.77 71.51
N ASP A 224 17.22 -59.31 70.56
CA ASP A 224 18.63 -59.70 70.47
C ASP A 224 19.45 -59.16 71.65
N GLU A 225 19.23 -57.92 72.07
CA GLU A 225 19.88 -57.34 73.24
C GLU A 225 19.47 -58.07 74.54
N LYS A 226 18.19 -58.40 74.69
CA LYS A 226 17.71 -59.21 75.81
C LYS A 226 18.41 -60.57 75.87
N ARG A 227 18.56 -61.25 74.73
CA ARG A 227 19.30 -62.53 74.66
C ARG A 227 20.76 -62.36 75.09
N HIS A 228 21.43 -61.32 74.61
CA HIS A 228 22.81 -61.05 75.01
C HIS A 228 22.96 -60.68 76.49
N LEU A 229 21.98 -59.99 77.07
CA LEU A 229 21.96 -59.71 78.51
C LEU A 229 21.68 -60.97 79.33
N GLU A 230 20.80 -61.86 78.86
CA GLU A 230 20.55 -63.18 79.48
C GLU A 230 21.80 -64.08 79.42
N GLU A 231 22.56 -64.07 78.33
CA GLU A 231 23.86 -64.76 78.19
C GLU A 231 24.92 -64.19 79.15
N ARG A 232 25.04 -62.86 79.25
CA ARG A 232 25.98 -62.21 80.16
C ARG A 232 25.62 -62.39 81.64
N LEU A 233 24.34 -62.46 81.97
CA LEU A 233 23.88 -62.73 83.34
C LEU A 233 24.23 -64.16 83.76
N LEU A 234 24.25 -65.11 82.80
CA LEU A 234 24.65 -66.49 83.03
C LEU A 234 26.17 -66.64 83.26
N GLU A 235 26.99 -65.80 82.60
CA GLU A 235 28.45 -65.75 82.79
C GLU A 235 28.90 -64.97 84.04
N SER A 236 28.03 -64.16 84.65
CA SER A 236 28.38 -63.30 85.80
C SER A 236 28.38 -64.01 87.16
N VAL A 237 28.14 -65.32 87.23
CA VAL A 237 28.15 -66.08 88.48
C VAL A 237 29.53 -66.73 88.70
N GLU A 238 30.58 -65.93 88.89
CA GLU A 238 31.82 -66.41 89.51
C GLU A 238 32.66 -65.28 90.18
N ASP A 239 32.70 -65.39 91.51
CA ASP A 239 33.79 -65.08 92.46
C ASP A 239 34.26 -63.62 92.74
N PRO A 240 33.92 -63.04 93.91
CA PRO A 240 34.30 -61.68 94.31
C PRO A 240 35.50 -61.63 95.28
N LEU A 241 36.71 -62.05 94.88
CA LEU A 241 37.90 -61.94 95.76
C LEU A 241 39.23 -61.73 94.99
N LYS A 242 39.66 -60.47 94.72
CA LYS A 242 41.07 -60.14 94.37
C LYS A 242 41.40 -58.62 94.39
N GLY A 243 41.58 -58.04 95.57
CA GLY A 243 41.78 -56.59 95.78
C GLY A 243 43.14 -55.95 95.38
N SER A 244 44.13 -56.69 94.86
CA SER A 244 45.47 -56.11 94.52
C SER A 244 45.74 -55.97 93.02
N GLY A 245 45.39 -56.97 92.20
CA GLY A 245 45.40 -56.85 90.73
C GLY A 245 44.37 -55.82 90.24
N GLN A 246 43.22 -55.74 90.94
CA GLN A 246 42.20 -54.73 90.70
C GLN A 246 42.73 -53.31 90.79
N ARG A 247 43.67 -52.99 91.70
CA ARG A 247 44.22 -51.61 91.79
C ARG A 247 45.05 -51.22 90.56
N ARG A 248 45.89 -52.12 90.05
CA ARG A 248 46.72 -51.84 88.86
C ARG A 248 45.87 -51.77 87.60
N GLN A 249 44.88 -52.66 87.50
CA GLN A 249 43.90 -52.68 86.43
C GLN A 249 42.96 -51.46 86.48
N ILE A 250 42.59 -50.98 87.66
CA ILE A 250 41.86 -49.71 87.84
C ILE A 250 42.71 -48.51 87.36
N GLU A 251 44.01 -48.51 87.63
CA GLU A 251 44.88 -47.39 87.22
C GLU A 251 45.14 -47.39 85.70
N GLU A 252 45.35 -48.56 85.09
CA GLU A 252 45.41 -48.72 83.63
C GLU A 252 44.09 -48.32 82.96
N LEU A 253 42.95 -48.75 83.51
CA LEU A 253 41.62 -48.37 83.02
C LEU A 253 41.37 -46.85 83.16
N LYS A 254 41.86 -46.19 84.21
CA LYS A 254 41.77 -44.72 84.34
C LYS A 254 42.60 -44.01 83.28
N GLU A 255 43.79 -44.51 82.98
CA GLU A 255 44.69 -43.91 81.98
C GLU A 255 44.15 -44.10 80.57
N GLU A 256 43.56 -45.27 80.27
CA GLU A 256 42.78 -45.52 79.05
C GLU A 256 41.53 -44.65 78.97
N LEU A 257 40.79 -44.50 80.08
CA LEU A 257 39.64 -43.59 80.16
C LEU A 257 40.06 -42.15 79.83
N TYR A 258 41.16 -41.67 80.40
CA TYR A 258 41.66 -40.32 80.16
C TYR A 258 42.07 -40.10 78.69
N LYS A 259 42.74 -41.08 78.06
CA LYS A 259 43.09 -41.04 76.63
C LYS A 259 41.86 -41.10 75.73
N ALA A 260 40.88 -41.93 76.08
CA ALA A 260 39.62 -42.01 75.36
C ALA A 260 38.82 -40.71 75.50
N GLU A 261 38.83 -40.09 76.68
CA GLU A 261 38.15 -38.83 76.97
C GLU A 261 38.78 -37.66 76.20
N THR A 262 40.11 -37.56 76.18
CA THR A 262 40.83 -36.57 75.34
C THR A 262 40.58 -36.79 73.84
N SER A 263 40.64 -38.04 73.37
CA SER A 263 40.34 -38.36 71.96
C SER A 263 38.89 -38.03 71.59
N ARG A 264 37.93 -38.32 72.49
CA ARG A 264 36.51 -37.97 72.32
C ARG A 264 36.32 -36.46 72.21
N ASP A 265 37.01 -35.69 73.04
CA ASP A 265 36.93 -34.23 73.00
C ASP A 265 37.55 -33.66 71.72
N ASP A 266 38.67 -34.21 71.23
CA ASP A 266 39.27 -33.86 69.93
C ASP A 266 38.31 -34.16 68.76
N TYR A 267 37.67 -35.33 68.76
CA TYR A 267 36.67 -35.67 67.74
C TYR A 267 35.44 -34.76 67.84
N ARG A 268 35.00 -34.40 69.05
CA ARG A 268 33.89 -33.47 69.26
C ARG A 268 34.21 -32.08 68.68
N ILE A 269 35.45 -31.60 68.83
CA ILE A 269 35.90 -30.33 68.24
C ILE A 269 35.92 -30.45 66.71
N LYS A 270 36.51 -31.52 66.15
CA LYS A 270 36.53 -31.74 64.69
C LYS A 270 35.13 -31.80 64.09
N LEU A 271 34.20 -32.49 64.75
CA LEU A 271 32.82 -32.61 64.32
C LEU A 271 32.12 -31.25 64.32
N LYS A 272 32.30 -30.43 65.37
CA LYS A 272 31.82 -29.04 65.39
C LYS A 272 32.42 -28.17 64.28
N THR A 273 33.69 -28.36 63.93
CA THR A 273 34.33 -27.61 62.85
C THR A 273 33.77 -28.01 61.50
N GLN A 274 33.61 -29.32 61.25
CA GLN A 274 33.00 -29.85 60.04
C GLN A 274 31.53 -29.44 59.90
N GLU A 275 30.75 -29.45 60.98
CA GLU A 275 29.37 -28.94 60.99
C GLU A 275 29.30 -27.46 60.57
N ARG A 276 30.26 -26.65 61.05
CA ARG A 276 30.34 -25.22 60.67
C ARG A 276 30.72 -25.05 59.21
N GLU A 277 31.71 -25.80 58.71
CA GLU A 277 32.10 -25.78 57.29
C GLU A 277 30.96 -26.25 56.38
N MET A 278 30.21 -27.27 56.79
CA MET A 278 29.01 -27.73 56.08
C MET A 278 27.92 -26.67 56.04
N ALA A 279 27.69 -25.93 57.13
CA ALA A 279 26.75 -24.82 57.15
C ALA A 279 27.20 -23.67 56.24
N ASP A 280 28.49 -23.30 56.26
CA ASP A 280 29.06 -22.25 55.41
C ASP A 280 29.00 -22.62 53.93
N LEU A 281 29.28 -23.88 53.58
CA LEU A 281 29.15 -24.40 52.22
C LEU A 281 27.69 -24.40 51.76
N LYS A 282 26.75 -24.72 52.65
CA LYS A 282 25.32 -24.68 52.33
C LYS A 282 24.85 -23.26 52.02
N ILE A 283 25.24 -22.27 52.84
CA ILE A 283 24.93 -20.86 52.57
C ILE A 283 25.52 -20.40 51.23
N LYS A 284 26.76 -20.79 50.92
CA LYS A 284 27.39 -20.47 49.62
C LYS A 284 26.67 -21.14 48.45
N PHE A 285 26.23 -22.38 48.63
CA PHE A 285 25.47 -23.10 47.62
C PHE A 285 24.13 -22.41 47.34
N ASP A 286 23.39 -22.02 48.39
CA ASP A 286 22.11 -21.34 48.25
C ASP A 286 22.27 -19.99 47.51
N LEU A 287 23.30 -19.21 47.83
CA LEU A 287 23.61 -17.95 47.13
C LEU A 287 23.99 -18.17 45.65
N LEU A 288 24.79 -19.21 45.36
CA LEU A 288 25.12 -19.58 43.99
C LEU A 288 23.89 -20.04 43.21
N GLN A 289 22.93 -20.69 43.89
CA GLN A 289 21.68 -21.11 43.26
C GLN A 289 20.75 -19.91 42.98
N GLU A 290 20.70 -18.93 43.86
CA GLU A 290 19.96 -17.67 43.65
C GLU A 290 20.52 -16.88 42.46
N THR A 291 21.83 -16.62 42.45
CA THR A 291 22.50 -15.93 41.33
C THR A 291 22.39 -16.70 40.00
N ALA A 292 22.41 -18.03 40.02
CA ALA A 292 22.11 -18.84 38.83
C ALA A 292 20.66 -18.71 38.37
N GLY A 293 19.72 -18.46 39.28
CA GLY A 293 18.33 -18.13 38.97
C GLY A 293 18.20 -16.78 38.28
N GLU A 294 18.84 -15.73 38.84
CA GLU A 294 18.88 -14.39 38.25
C GLU A 294 19.51 -14.39 36.85
N ALA A 295 20.60 -15.14 36.66
CA ALA A 295 21.25 -15.28 35.35
C ALA A 295 20.34 -15.93 34.30
N ARG A 296 19.43 -16.85 34.69
CA ARG A 296 18.43 -17.42 33.78
C ARG A 296 17.37 -16.40 33.42
N LEU A 297 16.85 -15.64 34.40
CA LEU A 297 15.86 -14.60 34.14
C LEU A 297 16.41 -13.52 33.20
N LEU A 298 17.64 -13.05 33.43
CA LEU A 298 18.30 -12.09 32.54
C LEU A 298 18.53 -12.66 31.14
N LYS A 299 18.78 -13.95 31.02
CA LYS A 299 18.90 -14.60 29.72
C LYS A 299 17.56 -14.63 28.98
N ASP A 300 16.48 -14.97 29.68
CA ASP A 300 15.13 -14.96 29.10
C ASP A 300 14.74 -13.54 28.66
N GLU A 301 15.06 -12.51 29.46
CA GLU A 301 14.87 -11.10 29.07
C GLU A 301 15.69 -10.73 27.82
N LEU A 302 16.96 -11.14 27.73
CA LEU A 302 17.79 -10.92 26.55
C LEU A 302 17.24 -11.60 25.30
N ASP A 303 16.68 -12.80 25.44
CA ASP A 303 16.09 -13.53 24.32
C ASP A 303 14.79 -12.86 23.86
N ILE A 304 13.95 -12.36 24.78
CA ILE A 304 12.79 -11.52 24.44
C ILE A 304 13.23 -10.25 23.72
N LEU A 305 14.27 -9.58 24.20
CA LEU A 305 14.80 -8.37 23.57
C LEU A 305 15.34 -8.65 22.16
N ARG A 306 16.02 -9.77 21.93
CA ARG A 306 16.44 -10.21 20.59
C ARG A 306 15.26 -10.43 19.66
N ASP A 307 14.24 -11.16 20.10
CA ASP A 307 13.02 -11.37 19.31
C ASP A 307 12.29 -10.04 18.99
N THR A 308 12.32 -9.08 19.92
CA THR A 308 11.78 -7.74 19.66
C THR A 308 12.62 -6.98 18.64
N ALA A 309 13.95 -7.06 18.70
CA ALA A 309 14.86 -6.43 17.74
C ALA A 309 14.68 -6.99 16.33
N ASP A 310 14.58 -8.31 16.19
CA ASP A 310 14.33 -8.98 14.90
C ASP A 310 12.97 -8.57 14.29
N ARG A 311 11.95 -8.36 15.14
CA ARG A 311 10.66 -7.82 14.68
C ARG A 311 10.77 -6.38 14.22
N VAL A 312 11.55 -5.55 14.92
CA VAL A 312 11.80 -4.16 14.50
C VAL A 312 12.50 -4.13 13.15
N GLU A 313 13.53 -4.94 12.92
CA GLU A 313 14.23 -5.02 11.62
C GLU A 313 13.27 -5.41 10.49
N LYS A 314 12.39 -6.39 10.73
CA LYS A 314 11.33 -6.76 9.77
C LYS A 314 10.41 -5.57 9.50
N TYR A 315 9.94 -4.86 10.51
CA TYR A 315 9.09 -3.68 10.32
C TYR A 315 9.82 -2.57 9.56
N GLU A 316 11.09 -2.30 9.86
CA GLU A 316 11.91 -1.34 9.12
C GLU A 316 12.02 -1.69 7.64
N SER A 317 12.25 -2.97 7.31
CA SER A 317 12.28 -3.43 5.92
C SER A 317 10.94 -3.21 5.19
N THR A 318 9.81 -3.45 5.87
CA THR A 318 8.48 -3.20 5.30
C THR A 318 8.21 -1.71 5.12
N ILE A 319 8.61 -0.87 6.08
CA ILE A 319 8.51 0.59 5.99
C ILE A 319 9.35 1.10 4.83
N GLN A 320 10.55 0.57 4.61
CA GLN A 320 11.41 0.96 3.50
C GLN A 320 10.82 0.54 2.15
N SER A 321 10.18 -0.64 2.07
CA SER A 321 9.40 -1.06 0.89
C SER A 321 8.22 -0.11 0.62
N TYR A 322 7.48 0.29 1.66
CA TYR A 322 6.39 1.26 1.51
C TYR A 322 6.85 2.65 1.12
N LYS A 323 7.98 3.13 1.66
CA LYS A 323 8.61 4.39 1.23
C LYS A 323 8.95 4.36 -0.25
N LYS A 324 9.56 3.28 -0.75
CA LYS A 324 9.87 3.12 -2.17
C LYS A 324 8.60 3.13 -3.04
N LYS A 325 7.54 2.41 -2.63
CA LYS A 325 6.25 2.44 -3.33
C LYS A 325 5.63 3.85 -3.35
N LEU A 326 5.80 4.62 -2.28
CA LEU A 326 5.31 6.00 -2.20
C LEU A 326 6.08 6.92 -3.15
N GLU A 327 7.40 6.74 -3.26
CA GLU A 327 8.24 7.43 -4.24
C GLU A 327 7.82 7.11 -5.69
N GLU A 328 7.61 5.83 -6.00
CA GLU A 328 7.09 5.37 -7.30
C GLU A 328 5.71 5.97 -7.63
N LEU A 329 4.81 6.05 -6.65
CA LEU A 329 3.52 6.75 -6.79
C LEU A 329 3.71 8.25 -7.05
N GLY A 330 4.68 8.88 -6.40
CA GLY A 330 5.05 10.28 -6.64
C GLY A 330 5.56 10.51 -8.06
N ASP A 331 6.38 9.59 -8.58
CA ASP A 331 6.89 9.62 -9.94
C ASP A 331 5.77 9.43 -10.97
N LEU A 332 4.88 8.45 -10.75
CA LEU A 332 3.69 8.23 -11.58
C LEU A 332 2.80 9.47 -11.60
N LYS A 333 2.56 10.12 -10.46
CA LYS A 333 1.77 11.36 -10.39
C LYS A 333 2.42 12.50 -11.18
N ARG A 334 3.75 12.62 -11.15
CA ARG A 334 4.49 13.59 -12.00
C ARG A 334 4.34 13.25 -13.48
N GLN A 335 4.42 11.97 -13.85
CA GLN A 335 4.23 11.53 -15.23
C GLN A 335 2.81 11.81 -15.73
N VAL A 336 1.78 11.58 -14.91
CA VAL A 336 0.39 11.94 -15.22
C VAL A 336 0.26 13.43 -15.47
N LYS A 337 0.82 14.29 -14.61
CA LYS A 337 0.78 15.75 -14.80
C LYS A 337 1.48 16.20 -16.09
N ILE A 338 2.59 15.55 -16.47
CA ILE A 338 3.28 15.79 -17.74
C ILE A 338 2.40 15.36 -18.93
N LEU A 339 1.69 14.24 -18.83
CA LEU A 339 0.78 13.79 -19.89
C LEU A 339 -0.45 14.69 -20.01
N GLU A 340 -1.01 15.16 -18.88
CA GLU A 340 -2.13 16.11 -18.86
C GLU A 340 -1.74 17.43 -19.54
N THR A 341 -0.58 17.99 -19.19
CA THR A 341 -0.08 19.23 -19.84
C THR A 341 0.17 19.05 -21.34
N LYS A 342 0.73 17.90 -21.76
CA LYS A 342 0.85 17.57 -23.19
C LYS A 342 -0.51 17.44 -23.88
N ASN A 343 -1.50 16.84 -23.22
CA ASN A 343 -2.85 16.69 -23.78
C ASN A 343 -3.54 18.07 -23.95
N ILE A 344 -3.42 18.95 -22.96
CA ILE A 344 -3.90 20.33 -23.06
C ILE A 344 -3.22 21.06 -24.25
N ALA A 345 -1.91 20.91 -24.41
CA ALA A 345 -1.18 21.49 -25.54
C ALA A 345 -1.69 20.94 -26.90
N TYR A 346 -1.96 19.63 -27.00
CA TYR A 346 -2.56 19.06 -28.20
C TYR A 346 -3.97 19.58 -28.48
N ILE A 347 -4.79 19.78 -27.45
CA ILE A 347 -6.12 20.36 -27.60
C ILE A 347 -6.01 21.81 -28.11
N GLN A 348 -5.11 22.62 -27.56
CA GLN A 348 -4.85 23.98 -28.03
C GLN A 348 -4.40 24.00 -29.49
N GLN A 349 -3.43 23.15 -29.86
CA GLN A 349 -2.98 23.02 -31.24
C GLN A 349 -4.11 22.59 -32.19
N ASN A 350 -4.96 21.64 -31.78
CA ASN A 350 -6.10 21.24 -32.59
C ASN A 350 -7.11 22.39 -32.76
N MET A 351 -7.36 23.18 -31.71
CA MET A 351 -8.22 24.36 -31.81
C MET A 351 -7.65 25.41 -32.77
N GLU A 352 -6.34 25.65 -32.75
CA GLU A 352 -5.67 26.55 -33.71
C GLU A 352 -5.81 26.05 -35.14
N LEU A 353 -5.56 24.76 -35.39
CA LEU A 353 -5.73 24.14 -36.71
C LEU A 353 -7.19 24.21 -37.19
N GLU A 354 -8.17 23.98 -36.30
CA GLU A 354 -9.59 24.14 -36.64
C GLU A 354 -9.93 25.58 -37.02
N GLN A 355 -9.34 26.58 -36.34
CA GLN A 355 -9.51 27.98 -36.71
C GLN A 355 -8.86 28.30 -38.07
N GLU A 356 -7.68 27.75 -38.36
CA GLU A 356 -7.05 27.87 -39.68
C GLU A 356 -7.89 27.24 -40.79
N ILE A 357 -8.49 26.08 -40.54
CA ILE A 357 -9.41 25.43 -41.48
C ILE A 357 -10.63 26.33 -41.75
N LYS A 358 -11.20 26.95 -40.71
CA LYS A 358 -12.31 27.92 -40.86
C LYS A 358 -11.89 29.12 -41.71
N LYS A 359 -10.71 29.70 -41.45
CA LYS A 359 -10.14 30.79 -42.25
C LYS A 359 -9.95 30.35 -43.71
N SER A 360 -9.35 29.19 -43.95
CA SER A 360 -9.16 28.60 -45.28
C SER A 360 -10.49 28.43 -46.03
N SER A 361 -11.53 27.96 -45.34
CA SER A 361 -12.89 27.85 -45.90
C SER A 361 -13.44 29.22 -46.34
N MET A 362 -13.29 30.26 -45.51
CA MET A 362 -13.69 31.62 -45.87
C MET A 362 -12.92 32.14 -47.10
N TRP A 363 -11.60 31.97 -47.14
CA TRP A 363 -10.77 32.37 -48.28
C TRP A 363 -11.15 31.63 -49.57
N LYS A 364 -11.48 30.33 -49.48
CA LYS A 364 -11.98 29.56 -50.62
C LYS A 364 -13.30 30.11 -51.15
N SER A 365 -14.23 30.46 -50.26
CA SER A 365 -15.51 31.08 -50.65
C SER A 365 -15.30 32.43 -51.35
N GLN A 366 -14.42 33.28 -50.81
CA GLN A 366 -14.06 34.55 -51.45
C GLN A 366 -13.38 34.35 -52.82
N LEU A 367 -12.46 33.39 -52.92
CA LEU A 367 -11.80 33.04 -54.17
C LEU A 367 -12.83 32.59 -55.24
N GLU A 368 -13.85 31.82 -54.84
CA GLU A 368 -14.91 31.39 -55.74
C GLU A 368 -15.76 32.57 -56.25
N VAL A 369 -16.03 33.56 -55.39
CA VAL A 369 -16.69 34.82 -55.79
C VAL A 369 -15.82 35.59 -56.78
N TYR A 370 -14.53 35.74 -56.51
CA TYR A 370 -13.62 36.42 -57.42
C TYR A 370 -13.47 35.69 -58.76
N LYS A 371 -13.44 34.35 -58.76
CA LYS A 371 -13.45 33.56 -60.00
C LYS A 371 -14.71 33.83 -60.83
N LYS A 372 -15.89 33.86 -60.19
CA LYS A 372 -17.14 34.20 -60.88
C LYS A 372 -17.10 35.61 -61.48
N GLN A 373 -16.64 36.60 -60.72
CA GLN A 373 -16.46 37.97 -61.22
C GLN A 373 -15.51 38.02 -62.42
N VAL A 374 -14.39 37.28 -62.38
CA VAL A 374 -13.45 37.20 -63.50
C VAL A 374 -14.10 36.55 -64.73
N THR A 375 -14.91 35.49 -64.56
CA THR A 375 -15.64 34.87 -65.68
C THR A 375 -16.71 35.78 -66.25
N GLU A 376 -17.42 36.53 -65.41
CA GLU A 376 -18.41 37.53 -65.83
C GLU A 376 -17.74 38.68 -66.61
N LEU A 377 -16.61 39.20 -66.11
CA LEU A 377 -15.83 40.22 -66.82
C LEU A 377 -15.26 39.71 -68.15
N HIS A 378 -14.84 38.44 -68.22
CA HIS A 378 -14.45 37.82 -69.49
C HIS A 378 -15.64 37.72 -70.46
N HIS A 379 -16.83 37.37 -69.96
CA HIS A 379 -18.02 37.31 -70.79
C HIS A 379 -18.42 38.69 -71.32
N THR A 380 -18.42 39.72 -70.47
CA THR A 380 -18.71 41.10 -70.90
C THR A 380 -17.65 41.63 -71.87
N LEU A 381 -16.37 41.35 -71.62
CA LEU A 381 -15.29 41.70 -72.56
C LEU A 381 -15.49 41.02 -73.92
N ASN A 382 -15.85 39.74 -73.93
CA ASN A 382 -16.13 39.00 -75.15
C ASN A 382 -17.35 39.57 -75.89
N ASP A 383 -18.40 39.98 -75.17
CA ASP A 383 -19.57 40.63 -75.75
C ASP A 383 -19.24 42.00 -76.36
N GLU A 384 -18.44 42.83 -75.67
CA GLU A 384 -17.96 44.11 -76.20
C GLU A 384 -17.01 43.93 -77.39
N THR A 385 -16.18 42.88 -77.37
CA THR A 385 -15.32 42.51 -78.51
C THR A 385 -16.19 42.12 -79.71
N ASN A 386 -17.19 41.25 -79.52
CA ASN A 386 -18.14 40.87 -80.57
C ASN A 386 -18.94 42.08 -81.12
N LYS A 387 -19.31 43.05 -80.27
CA LYS A 387 -19.94 44.30 -80.71
C LYS A 387 -18.99 45.15 -81.53
N THR A 388 -17.74 45.26 -81.09
CA THR A 388 -16.68 45.99 -81.80
C THR A 388 -16.44 45.37 -83.18
N ASP A 389 -16.31 44.04 -83.25
CA ASP A 389 -16.13 43.32 -84.52
C ASP A 389 -17.31 43.55 -85.49
N LYS A 390 -18.55 43.57 -84.97
CA LYS A 390 -19.76 43.90 -85.77
C LYS A 390 -19.70 45.33 -86.31
N LEU A 391 -19.37 46.29 -85.46
CA LEU A 391 -19.24 47.70 -85.87
C LEU A 391 -18.09 47.90 -86.86
N GLU A 392 -16.97 47.19 -86.67
CA GLU A 392 -15.84 47.22 -87.61
C GLU A 392 -16.24 46.64 -88.97
N PHE A 393 -16.99 45.53 -88.98
CA PHE A 393 -17.54 44.95 -90.22
C PHE A 393 -18.52 45.91 -90.92
N GLU A 394 -19.44 46.52 -90.18
CA GLU A 394 -20.36 47.53 -90.71
C GLU A 394 -19.62 48.76 -91.26
N SER A 395 -18.58 49.21 -90.55
CA SER A 395 -17.72 50.31 -90.99
C SER A 395 -16.97 49.96 -92.28
N LYS A 396 -16.36 48.76 -92.36
CA LYS A 396 -15.73 48.25 -93.59
C LYS A 396 -16.72 48.20 -94.75
N LYS A 397 -17.93 47.69 -94.53
CA LYS A 397 -19.00 47.65 -95.55
C LYS A 397 -19.41 49.05 -96.02
N LEU A 398 -19.56 50.00 -95.10
CA LEU A 398 -19.85 51.40 -95.42
C LEU A 398 -18.71 52.06 -96.19
N LEU A 399 -17.46 51.78 -95.83
CA LEU A 399 -16.26 52.26 -96.53
C LEU A 399 -16.19 51.69 -97.95
N GLU A 400 -16.48 50.39 -98.13
CA GLU A 400 -16.58 49.76 -99.46
C GLU A 400 -17.67 50.42 -100.30
N ASN A 401 -18.87 50.63 -99.75
CA ASN A 401 -19.96 51.35 -100.43
C ASN A 401 -19.59 52.80 -100.79
N LEU A 402 -18.89 53.49 -99.89
CA LEU A 402 -18.40 54.84 -100.16
C LEU A 402 -17.37 54.81 -101.29
N ASN A 403 -16.45 53.85 -101.29
CA ASN A 403 -15.48 53.66 -102.36
C ASN A 403 -16.16 53.34 -103.71
N THR A 404 -17.22 52.53 -103.73
CA THR A 404 -17.97 52.27 -104.97
C THR A 404 -18.69 53.52 -105.47
N LEU A 405 -19.36 54.25 -104.57
CA LEU A 405 -20.01 55.52 -104.90
C LEU A 405 -19.00 56.58 -105.36
N GLN A 406 -17.81 56.62 -104.76
CA GLN A 406 -16.73 57.52 -105.16
C GLN A 406 -16.22 57.17 -106.57
N LYS A 407 -16.04 55.87 -106.89
CA LYS A 407 -15.71 55.43 -108.26
C LYS A 407 -16.80 55.80 -109.27
N GLU A 408 -18.08 55.67 -108.90
CA GLU A 408 -19.20 56.09 -109.75
C GLU A 408 -19.22 57.61 -109.96
N LYS A 409 -19.02 58.38 -108.89
CA LYS A 409 -18.87 59.84 -108.96
C LYS A 409 -17.71 60.22 -109.87
N ASP A 410 -16.54 59.60 -109.72
CA ASP A 410 -15.37 59.89 -110.54
C ASP A 410 -15.64 59.53 -112.01
N ARG A 411 -16.34 58.42 -112.28
CA ARG A 411 -16.82 58.07 -113.63
C ARG A 411 -17.77 59.14 -114.20
N LEU A 412 -18.74 59.61 -113.43
CA LEU A 412 -19.67 60.67 -113.84
C LEU A 412 -18.96 62.01 -114.06
N VAL A 413 -17.92 62.31 -113.28
CA VAL A 413 -17.07 63.50 -113.48
C VAL A 413 -16.31 63.38 -114.80
N ILE A 414 -15.70 62.23 -115.09
CA ILE A 414 -15.04 61.97 -116.37
C ILE A 414 -16.03 62.09 -117.53
N GLU A 415 -17.22 61.51 -117.42
CA GLU A 415 -18.27 61.61 -118.45
C GLU A 415 -18.74 63.06 -118.63
N ARG A 416 -18.97 63.80 -117.53
CA ARG A 416 -19.28 65.23 -117.57
C ARG A 416 -18.17 66.02 -118.26
N ASP A 417 -16.90 65.75 -117.95
CA ASP A 417 -15.78 66.47 -118.55
C ASP A 417 -15.62 66.17 -120.02
N SER A 418 -15.77 64.91 -120.43
CA SER A 418 -15.82 64.53 -121.84
C SER A 418 -17.00 65.21 -122.57
N LEU A 419 -18.18 65.30 -121.95
CA LEU A 419 -19.33 66.01 -122.52
C LEU A 419 -19.14 67.53 -122.55
N LYS A 420 -18.42 68.10 -121.58
CA LYS A 420 -18.03 69.52 -121.59
C LYS A 420 -17.03 69.79 -122.71
N GLU A 421 -16.01 68.95 -122.84
CA GLU A 421 -15.00 69.02 -123.90
C GLU A 421 -15.69 68.91 -125.28
N ALA A 422 -16.57 67.92 -125.48
CA ALA A 422 -17.37 67.81 -126.69
C ALA A 422 -18.26 69.06 -126.94
N ASN A 423 -18.83 69.66 -125.90
CA ASN A 423 -19.59 70.92 -126.03
C ASN A 423 -18.70 72.12 -126.36
N GLU A 424 -17.51 72.20 -125.78
CA GLU A 424 -16.52 73.23 -126.06
C GLU A 424 -15.99 73.10 -127.49
N GLU A 425 -15.71 71.89 -127.97
CA GLU A 425 -15.39 71.59 -129.37
C GLU A 425 -16.52 72.01 -130.30
N LEU A 426 -17.78 71.69 -129.97
CA LEU A 426 -18.95 72.14 -130.74
C LEU A 426 -19.10 73.66 -130.75
N LYS A 427 -18.85 74.35 -129.63
CA LYS A 427 -18.83 75.83 -129.57
C LYS A 427 -17.65 76.41 -130.35
N CYS A 428 -16.50 75.75 -130.36
CA CYS A 428 -15.33 76.13 -131.16
C CYS A 428 -15.66 76.01 -132.65
N CYS A 429 -16.27 74.89 -133.08
CA CYS A 429 -16.80 74.70 -134.43
C CYS A 429 -17.88 75.75 -134.79
N GLN A 430 -18.76 76.12 -133.85
CA GLN A 430 -19.76 77.18 -134.06
C GLN A 430 -19.14 78.59 -134.14
N THR A 431 -18.08 78.89 -133.40
CA THR A 431 -17.37 80.17 -133.48
C THR A 431 -16.45 80.25 -134.71
N GLN A 432 -15.95 79.11 -135.21
CA GLN A 432 -15.31 78.99 -136.52
C GLN A 432 -16.33 79.18 -137.66
N MET A 433 -17.54 78.64 -137.52
CA MET A 433 -18.67 78.87 -138.46
C MET A 433 -19.19 80.31 -138.42
N LYS A 434 -19.24 80.97 -137.25
CA LYS A 434 -19.66 82.39 -137.11
C LYS A 434 -18.59 83.41 -137.51
N LYS A 435 -17.30 83.03 -137.62
CA LYS A 435 -16.21 83.90 -138.12
C LYS A 435 -16.04 83.89 -139.65
N ILE A 436 -16.75 83.03 -140.38
CA ILE A 436 -16.64 82.90 -141.86
C ILE A 436 -17.77 83.65 -142.60
N SER A 437 -18.78 84.18 -141.91
CA SER A 437 -19.81 85.01 -142.54
C SER A 437 -19.77 86.45 -142.03
N THR A 438 -19.09 87.28 -142.80
CA THR A 438 -19.46 88.66 -143.15
C THR A 438 -19.29 89.74 -142.06
N LEU A 439 -18.53 90.82 -142.27
CA LEU A 439 -18.00 91.38 -143.51
C LEU A 439 -16.92 92.45 -143.19
N GLU A 440 -16.00 92.66 -144.13
CA GLU A 440 -15.23 93.90 -144.38
C GLU A 440 -14.93 94.92 -143.25
N HIS A 441 -13.62 95.15 -143.12
CA HIS A 441 -12.94 96.42 -142.81
C HIS A 441 -12.75 96.91 -141.35
N SER A 442 -11.46 96.83 -140.99
CA SER A 442 -10.63 97.89 -140.39
C SER A 442 -10.37 97.93 -138.87
N GLN A 443 -9.12 97.57 -138.59
CA GLN A 443 -8.10 98.34 -137.88
C GLN A 443 -8.16 98.52 -136.34
N THR A 444 -7.02 98.13 -135.76
CA THR A 444 -6.19 98.82 -134.74
C THR A 444 -6.37 98.57 -133.23
N THR A 445 -5.25 98.10 -132.65
CA THR A 445 -4.61 98.46 -131.37
C THR A 445 -5.25 97.97 -130.06
N ALA A 446 -4.57 97.07 -129.32
CA ALA A 446 -3.79 97.33 -128.08
C ALA A 446 -4.70 97.46 -126.84
N SER A 447 -4.39 97.08 -125.60
CA SER A 447 -3.22 96.60 -124.86
C SER A 447 -3.72 96.05 -123.51
N ASP A 448 -2.89 95.26 -122.84
CA ASP A 448 -2.69 95.17 -121.38
C ASP A 448 -3.86 95.26 -120.37
N ASP A 449 -4.07 94.16 -119.63
CA ASP A 449 -3.90 94.16 -118.15
C ASP A 449 -3.99 92.72 -117.62
N MET A 450 -2.85 92.02 -117.64
CA MET A 450 -2.67 90.65 -117.14
C MET A 450 -1.51 90.64 -116.15
N GLU A 451 -1.63 91.33 -115.01
CA GLU A 451 -0.58 91.26 -113.98
C GLU A 451 -1.04 91.42 -112.52
N SER A 452 -2.34 91.57 -112.21
CA SER A 452 -2.81 91.73 -110.80
C SER A 452 -3.66 90.59 -110.21
N ALA A 453 -3.95 89.51 -110.94
CA ALA A 453 -4.75 88.39 -110.44
C ALA A 453 -3.92 87.18 -109.95
N MET A 454 -2.68 87.03 -110.42
CA MET A 454 -1.84 85.88 -110.12
C MET A 454 -1.15 86.01 -108.74
N ASP A 455 -0.74 87.22 -108.37
CA ASP A 455 -0.14 87.51 -107.06
C ASP A 455 -1.13 87.36 -105.89
N LEU A 456 -2.40 87.73 -106.07
CA LEU A 456 -3.43 87.59 -105.03
C LEU A 456 -3.80 86.11 -104.78
N LYS A 457 -3.88 85.28 -105.83
CA LYS A 457 -4.09 83.83 -105.67
C LYS A 457 -2.90 83.14 -105.03
N GLN A 458 -1.67 83.52 -105.41
CA GLN A 458 -0.47 82.95 -104.82
C GLN A 458 -0.31 83.35 -103.34
N LYS A 459 -0.71 84.57 -102.96
CA LYS A 459 -0.69 85.04 -101.57
C LYS A 459 -1.78 84.41 -100.70
N LEU A 460 -2.97 84.14 -101.26
CA LEU A 460 -4.04 83.41 -100.56
C LEU A 460 -3.66 81.95 -100.29
N VAL A 461 -3.09 81.25 -101.27
CA VAL A 461 -2.64 79.85 -101.11
C VAL A 461 -1.48 79.77 -100.12
N ARG A 462 -0.53 80.72 -100.17
CA ARG A 462 0.54 80.82 -99.17
C ARG A 462 -0.01 81.09 -97.77
N LEU A 463 -0.96 82.02 -97.61
CA LEU A 463 -1.58 82.31 -96.32
C LEU A 463 -2.44 81.15 -95.80
N GLN A 464 -3.15 80.41 -96.65
CA GLN A 464 -3.88 79.20 -96.23
C GLN A 464 -2.95 78.07 -95.82
N HIS A 465 -1.84 77.87 -96.55
CA HIS A 465 -0.82 76.91 -96.18
C HIS A 465 -0.12 77.32 -94.88
N GLU A 466 0.19 78.61 -94.71
CA GLU A 466 0.77 79.15 -93.48
C GLU A 466 -0.21 79.02 -92.29
N ASN A 467 -1.51 79.28 -92.47
CA ASN A 467 -2.51 79.14 -91.40
C ASN A 467 -2.76 77.67 -91.01
N THR A 468 -2.68 76.74 -91.97
CA THR A 468 -2.78 75.30 -91.70
C THR A 468 -1.52 74.76 -91.02
N MET A 469 -0.34 75.19 -91.47
CA MET A 469 0.94 74.86 -90.82
C MET A 469 1.04 75.47 -89.43
N LEU A 470 0.58 76.71 -89.21
CA LEU A 470 0.55 77.33 -87.88
C LEU A 470 -0.41 76.62 -86.93
N LYS A 471 -1.57 76.13 -87.40
CA LYS A 471 -2.49 75.32 -86.58
C LYS A 471 -1.93 73.95 -86.22
N MET A 472 -1.20 73.31 -87.13
CA MET A 472 -0.54 72.03 -86.82
C MET A 472 0.65 72.24 -85.86
N ASN A 473 1.46 73.27 -86.09
CA ASN A 473 2.59 73.63 -85.21
C ASN A 473 2.14 74.14 -83.83
N GLN A 474 0.91 74.61 -83.65
CA GLN A 474 0.36 74.95 -82.33
C GLN A 474 -0.27 73.74 -81.62
N LYS A 475 -0.84 72.78 -82.37
CA LYS A 475 -1.44 71.57 -81.79
C LYS A 475 -0.41 70.60 -81.21
N GLU A 476 0.73 70.40 -81.89
CA GLU A 476 1.82 69.54 -81.38
C GLU A 476 2.28 69.93 -79.96
N PRO A 477 2.65 71.19 -79.66
CA PRO A 477 3.09 71.56 -78.32
C PRO A 477 1.94 71.62 -77.30
N GLU A 478 0.69 71.75 -77.73
CA GLU A 478 -0.49 71.63 -76.84
C GLU A 478 -0.78 70.17 -76.50
N GLU A 479 -0.71 69.25 -77.47
CA GLU A 479 -0.84 67.81 -77.26
C GLU A 479 0.30 67.26 -76.40
N ASP A 480 1.54 67.71 -76.60
CA ASP A 480 2.67 67.35 -75.74
C ASP A 480 2.47 67.84 -74.30
N LYS A 481 1.98 69.07 -74.10
CA LYS A 481 1.65 69.60 -72.76
C LYS A 481 0.52 68.82 -72.10
N ILE A 482 -0.53 68.47 -72.85
CA ILE A 482 -1.65 67.67 -72.35
C ILE A 482 -1.15 66.27 -71.99
N SER A 483 -0.32 65.65 -72.82
CA SER A 483 0.28 64.33 -72.57
C SER A 483 1.16 64.33 -71.32
N VAL A 484 2.00 65.35 -71.13
CA VAL A 484 2.82 65.52 -69.91
C VAL A 484 1.95 65.75 -68.67
N LEU A 485 0.92 66.61 -68.76
CA LEU A 485 -0.01 66.84 -67.64
C LEU A 485 -0.80 65.58 -67.29
N GLN A 486 -1.20 64.79 -68.29
CA GLN A 486 -1.89 63.52 -68.10
C GLN A 486 -0.98 62.48 -67.45
N SER A 487 0.27 62.40 -67.88
CA SER A 487 1.29 61.55 -67.24
C SER A 487 1.55 61.95 -65.78
N ILE A 488 1.65 63.25 -65.47
CA ILE A 488 1.81 63.72 -64.09
C ILE A 488 0.55 63.42 -63.26
N LEU A 489 -0.64 63.61 -63.81
CA LEU A 489 -1.90 63.28 -63.15
C LEU A 489 -2.02 61.77 -62.86
N ASP A 490 -1.62 60.93 -63.80
CA ASP A 490 -1.64 59.47 -63.63
C ASP A 490 -0.58 59.01 -62.62
N ASN A 491 0.62 59.59 -62.65
CA ASN A 491 1.67 59.34 -61.65
C ASN A 491 1.23 59.77 -60.24
N THR A 492 0.60 60.94 -60.09
CA THR A 492 0.09 61.41 -58.78
C THR A 492 -1.07 60.57 -58.29
N ARG A 493 -1.97 60.10 -59.17
CA ARG A 493 -3.02 59.12 -58.83
C ARG A 493 -2.44 57.77 -58.40
N GLN A 494 -1.39 57.31 -59.08
CA GLN A 494 -0.69 56.07 -58.70
C GLN A 494 -0.07 56.20 -57.31
N GLN A 495 0.69 57.28 -57.05
CA GLN A 495 1.28 57.55 -55.73
C GLN A 495 0.21 57.67 -54.63
N TYR A 496 -0.93 58.33 -54.92
CA TYR A 496 -2.04 58.40 -53.98
C TYR A 496 -2.64 57.02 -53.67
N ASN A 497 -2.79 56.16 -54.68
CA ASN A 497 -3.29 54.80 -54.50
C ASN A 497 -2.31 53.92 -53.72
N GLU A 498 -1.00 54.06 -53.97
CA GLU A 498 0.06 53.38 -53.21
C GLU A 498 0.04 53.82 -51.74
N LEU A 499 0.03 55.13 -51.46
CA LEU A 499 -0.09 55.64 -50.10
C LEU A 499 -1.38 55.18 -49.40
N ARG A 500 -2.49 55.10 -50.13
CA ARG A 500 -3.76 54.59 -49.59
C ARG A 500 -3.68 53.10 -49.25
N LEU A 501 -3.00 52.30 -50.07
CA LEU A 501 -2.76 50.88 -49.79
C LEU A 501 -1.85 50.71 -48.59
N ASP A 502 -0.78 51.48 -48.49
CA ASP A 502 0.15 51.43 -47.37
C ASP A 502 -0.50 51.90 -46.07
N ASN A 503 -1.34 52.94 -46.12
CA ASN A 503 -2.13 53.37 -44.97
C ASN A 503 -3.12 52.28 -44.51
N ARG A 504 -3.76 51.57 -45.44
CA ARG A 504 -4.61 50.41 -45.11
C ARG A 504 -3.83 49.28 -44.46
N LYS A 505 -2.65 48.94 -44.99
CA LYS A 505 -1.77 47.92 -44.39
C LYS A 505 -1.29 48.32 -43.00
N ALA A 506 -0.90 49.58 -42.82
CA ALA A 506 -0.51 50.11 -41.52
C ALA A 506 -1.66 50.03 -40.50
N ASN A 507 -2.88 50.43 -40.89
CA ASN A 507 -4.06 50.32 -40.03
C ASN A 507 -4.42 48.87 -39.70
N GLN A 508 -4.29 47.94 -40.65
CA GLN A 508 -4.43 46.51 -40.38
C GLN A 508 -3.40 46.02 -39.36
N LYS A 509 -2.13 46.43 -39.51
CA LYS A 509 -1.07 46.06 -38.57
C LYS A 509 -1.30 46.65 -37.18
N ILE A 510 -1.79 47.88 -37.07
CA ILE A 510 -2.16 48.49 -35.78
C ILE A 510 -3.26 47.67 -35.12
N LEU A 511 -4.31 47.28 -35.86
CA LEU A 511 -5.43 46.51 -35.31
C LEU A 511 -5.01 45.09 -34.87
N GLU A 512 -4.10 44.44 -35.60
CA GLU A 512 -3.48 43.19 -35.19
C GLU A 512 -2.68 43.36 -33.90
N LEU A 513 -1.80 44.37 -33.82
CA LEU A 513 -0.99 44.65 -32.64
C LEU A 513 -1.86 45.02 -31.42
N GLU A 514 -2.96 45.75 -31.61
CA GLU A 514 -3.92 46.04 -30.55
C GLU A 514 -4.64 44.79 -30.05
N SER A 515 -4.95 43.84 -30.94
CA SER A 515 -5.52 42.54 -30.57
C SER A 515 -4.54 41.69 -29.79
N GLU A 516 -3.30 41.57 -30.28
CA GLU A 516 -2.21 40.85 -29.60
C GLU A 516 -1.93 41.45 -28.22
N LEU A 517 -1.95 42.79 -28.11
CA LEU A 517 -1.71 43.47 -26.83
C LEU A 517 -2.85 43.24 -25.85
N LYS A 518 -4.11 43.23 -26.31
CA LYS A 518 -5.27 42.86 -25.46
C LYS A 518 -5.16 41.41 -24.95
N GLU A 519 -4.86 40.47 -25.84
CA GLU A 519 -4.69 39.06 -25.46
C GLU A 519 -3.54 38.87 -24.46
N GLN A 520 -2.41 39.57 -24.65
CA GLN A 520 -1.33 39.57 -23.67
C GLN A 520 -1.75 40.18 -22.33
N THR A 521 -2.54 41.25 -22.32
CA THR A 521 -3.04 41.84 -21.06
C THR A 521 -4.02 40.92 -20.33
N GLU A 522 -4.90 40.22 -21.05
CA GLU A 522 -5.84 39.26 -20.48
C GLU A 522 -5.10 38.04 -19.91
N ASN A 523 -4.15 37.48 -20.67
CA ASN A 523 -3.27 36.42 -20.17
C ASN A 523 -2.50 36.87 -18.93
N ASN A 524 -1.92 38.08 -18.93
CA ASN A 524 -1.18 38.59 -17.79
C ASN A 524 -2.08 38.77 -16.55
N ASN A 525 -3.34 39.17 -16.73
CA ASN A 525 -4.32 39.26 -15.64
C ASN A 525 -4.72 37.88 -15.09
N GLU A 526 -4.82 36.87 -15.95
CA GLU A 526 -5.07 35.49 -15.54
C GLU A 526 -3.87 34.92 -14.76
N TRP A 527 -2.64 35.13 -15.25
CA TRP A 527 -1.42 34.76 -14.53
C TRP A 527 -1.31 35.49 -13.19
N ASN A 528 -1.61 36.78 -13.13
CA ASN A 528 -1.64 37.53 -11.87
C ASN A 528 -2.69 37.01 -10.89
N SER A 529 -3.86 36.58 -11.38
CA SER A 529 -4.90 35.96 -10.56
C SER A 529 -4.44 34.61 -10.02
N LYS A 530 -3.78 33.80 -10.86
CA LYS A 530 -3.20 32.52 -10.45
C LYS A 530 -2.07 32.69 -9.43
N ILE A 531 -1.22 33.69 -9.61
CA ILE A 531 -0.16 34.03 -8.65
C ILE A 531 -0.77 34.41 -7.30
N LYS A 532 -1.82 35.24 -7.28
CA LYS A 532 -2.53 35.60 -6.03
C LYS A 532 -3.16 34.38 -5.36
N GLU A 533 -3.77 33.49 -6.13
CA GLU A 533 -4.36 32.24 -5.61
C GLU A 533 -3.27 31.34 -4.99
N LEU A 534 -2.15 31.16 -5.67
CA LEU A 534 -1.01 30.38 -5.16
C LEU A 534 -0.39 31.02 -3.92
N GLN A 535 -0.30 32.35 -3.86
CA GLN A 535 0.16 33.07 -2.68
C GLN A 535 -0.79 32.86 -1.49
N SER A 536 -2.10 32.90 -1.72
CA SER A 536 -3.11 32.62 -0.68
C SER A 536 -3.05 31.18 -0.19
N GLN A 537 -2.89 30.21 -1.09
CA GLN A 537 -2.71 28.79 -0.74
C GLN A 537 -1.43 28.57 0.07
N LEU A 538 -0.31 29.17 -0.35
CA LEU A 538 0.95 29.09 0.37
C LEU A 538 0.85 29.73 1.77
N GLN A 539 0.11 30.83 1.90
CA GLN A 539 -0.11 31.46 3.20
C GLN A 539 -0.96 30.57 4.11
N CYS A 540 -2.05 30.00 3.60
CA CYS A 540 -2.89 29.08 4.35
C CYS A 540 -2.09 27.83 4.80
N GLU A 541 -1.24 27.27 3.94
CA GLU A 541 -0.36 26.14 4.28
C GLU A 541 0.71 26.51 5.34
N LYS A 542 1.22 27.74 5.30
CA LYS A 542 2.13 28.24 6.36
C LYS A 542 1.40 28.38 7.69
N ASP A 543 0.18 28.90 7.69
CA ASP A 543 -0.60 29.11 8.91
C ASP A 543 -0.99 27.76 9.54
N THR A 544 -1.42 26.78 8.73
CA THR A 544 -1.70 25.42 9.24
C THR A 544 -0.43 24.75 9.78
N ARG A 545 0.70 24.87 9.08
CA ARG A 545 1.97 24.32 9.55
C ARG A 545 2.47 25.01 10.82
N SER A 546 2.18 26.29 10.99
CA SER A 546 2.48 27.03 12.23
C SER A 546 1.65 26.50 13.40
N LEU A 547 0.36 26.26 13.20
CA LEU A 547 -0.52 25.67 14.21
C LEU A 547 -0.06 24.26 14.61
N ASP A 548 0.31 23.42 13.63
CA ASP A 548 0.84 22.08 13.89
C ASP A 548 2.15 22.11 14.70
N ILE A 549 3.01 23.11 14.44
CA ILE A 549 4.26 23.30 15.20
C ILE A 549 3.94 23.74 16.63
N GLU A 550 2.97 24.64 16.81
CA GLU A 550 2.56 25.12 18.12
C GLU A 550 1.94 24.00 18.97
N GLU A 551 1.09 23.15 18.38
CA GLU A 551 0.55 21.95 19.03
C GLU A 551 1.66 20.94 19.39
N LYS A 552 2.63 20.73 18.50
CA LYS A 552 3.77 19.87 18.83
C LYS A 552 4.62 20.45 19.96
N ASN A 553 4.83 21.76 19.98
CA ASN A 553 5.57 22.41 21.06
C ASN A 553 4.86 22.32 22.40
N THR A 554 3.52 22.41 22.45
CA THR A 554 2.78 22.20 23.71
C THR A 554 2.91 20.76 24.17
N THR A 555 2.79 19.76 23.29
CA THR A 555 3.00 18.36 23.68
C THR A 555 4.43 18.05 24.14
N ILE A 556 5.44 18.72 23.56
CA ILE A 556 6.83 18.62 24.01
C ILE A 556 6.97 19.22 25.41
N SER A 557 6.41 20.41 25.63
CA SER A 557 6.40 21.06 26.96
C SER A 557 5.74 20.18 28.02
N ASP A 558 4.61 19.54 27.71
CA ASP A 558 3.93 18.62 28.63
C ASP A 558 4.79 17.40 28.97
N LYS A 559 5.50 16.85 27.96
CA LYS A 559 6.45 15.75 28.18
C LYS A 559 7.65 16.19 29.00
N ASP A 560 8.19 17.39 28.77
CA ASP A 560 9.29 17.93 29.56
C ASP A 560 8.89 18.15 31.02
N GLN A 561 7.65 18.60 31.27
CA GLN A 561 7.12 18.68 32.64
C GLN A 561 7.02 17.28 33.28
N PHE A 562 6.54 16.28 32.54
CA PHE A 562 6.47 14.91 33.03
C PHE A 562 7.86 14.31 33.34
N ILE A 563 8.84 14.55 32.46
CA ILE A 563 10.24 14.16 32.67
C ILE A 563 10.79 14.82 33.94
N ASN A 564 10.54 16.11 34.16
CA ASN A 564 10.96 16.81 35.37
C ASN A 564 10.34 16.20 36.64
N ILE A 565 9.05 15.85 36.61
CA ILE A 565 8.39 15.18 37.74
C ILE A 565 9.03 13.81 38.02
N LEU A 566 9.30 13.04 36.98
CA LEU A 566 9.98 11.75 37.13
C LEU A 566 11.40 11.90 37.65
N GLN A 567 12.16 12.91 37.19
CA GLN A 567 13.51 13.18 37.69
C GLN A 567 13.49 13.57 39.18
N VAL A 568 12.54 14.40 39.61
CA VAL A 568 12.38 14.75 41.02
C VAL A 568 12.03 13.50 41.84
N SER A 569 11.11 12.67 41.36
CA SER A 569 10.76 11.42 42.04
C SER A 569 11.92 10.43 42.12
N LEU A 570 12.74 10.36 41.07
CA LEU A 570 13.92 9.51 41.04
C LEU A 570 14.98 10.02 42.02
N HIS A 571 15.20 11.33 42.07
CA HIS A 571 16.09 11.94 43.05
C HIS A 571 15.61 11.72 44.49
N GLN A 572 14.30 11.80 44.73
CA GLN A 572 13.71 11.46 46.04
C GLN A 572 14.01 10.00 46.43
N LYS A 573 13.91 9.07 45.47
CA LYS A 573 14.23 7.65 45.69
C LYS A 573 15.71 7.43 45.95
N ASP A 574 16.59 8.15 45.26
CA ASP A 574 18.04 8.10 45.52
C ASP A 574 18.37 8.58 46.94
N ILE A 575 17.71 9.65 47.42
CA ILE A 575 17.86 10.12 48.80
C ILE A 575 17.37 9.06 49.80
N GLU A 576 16.20 8.45 49.56
CA GLU A 576 15.69 7.36 50.41
C GLU A 576 16.69 6.20 50.47
N ILE A 577 17.26 5.80 49.34
CA ILE A 577 18.27 4.73 49.27
C ILE A 577 19.50 5.11 50.09
N GLN A 578 20.03 6.33 49.95
CA GLN A 578 21.17 6.80 50.74
C GLN A 578 20.86 6.78 52.26
N GLU A 579 19.66 7.20 52.66
CA GLU A 579 19.25 7.12 54.06
C GLU A 579 19.19 5.67 54.56
N TRP A 580 18.70 4.75 53.73
CA TRP A 580 18.68 3.31 54.06
C TRP A 580 20.08 2.72 54.13
N GLU A 581 20.98 3.10 53.23
CA GLU A 581 22.39 2.71 53.26
C GLU A 581 23.09 3.22 54.53
N GLU A 582 22.86 4.47 54.93
CA GLU A 582 23.40 5.01 56.19
C GLU A 582 22.84 4.28 57.42
N LYS A 583 21.53 3.99 57.44
CA LYS A 583 20.92 3.20 58.51
C LYS A 583 21.54 1.80 58.58
N HIS A 584 21.72 1.16 57.43
CA HIS A 584 22.36 -0.15 57.34
C HIS A 584 23.81 -0.11 57.82
N LYS A 585 24.57 0.91 57.41
CA LYS A 585 25.94 1.13 57.89
C LYS A 585 26.00 1.33 59.41
N LYS A 586 25.08 2.10 59.99
CA LYS A 586 24.95 2.26 61.45
C LYS A 586 24.62 0.93 62.13
N PHE A 587 23.74 0.10 61.57
CA PHE A 587 23.45 -1.23 62.11
C PHE A 587 24.68 -2.15 62.06
N ILE A 588 25.43 -2.12 60.96
CA ILE A 588 26.69 -2.85 60.84
C ILE A 588 27.72 -2.37 61.87
N GLU A 589 27.90 -1.05 62.06
CA GLU A 589 28.80 -0.50 63.08
C GLU A 589 28.37 -0.89 64.50
N LYS A 590 27.06 -0.88 64.78
CA LYS A 590 26.50 -1.31 66.07
C LYS A 590 26.71 -2.79 66.31
N ALA A 591 26.52 -3.64 65.30
CA ALA A 591 26.82 -5.06 65.35
C ALA A 591 28.34 -5.30 65.59
N LYS A 592 29.21 -4.58 64.87
CA LYS A 592 30.67 -4.61 65.09
C LYS A 592 31.04 -4.18 66.51
N SER A 593 30.41 -3.14 67.05
CA SER A 593 30.61 -2.69 68.43
C SER A 593 30.14 -3.72 69.45
N VAL A 594 29.01 -4.38 69.21
CA VAL A 594 28.49 -5.44 70.09
C VAL A 594 29.42 -6.65 70.09
N VAL A 595 29.87 -7.10 68.91
CA VAL A 595 30.88 -8.17 68.78
C VAL A 595 32.15 -7.79 69.53
N LYS A 596 32.65 -6.56 69.34
CA LYS A 596 33.83 -6.06 70.06
C LYS A 596 33.63 -6.00 71.59
N SER A 597 32.41 -5.70 72.06
CA SER A 597 32.07 -5.70 73.49
C SER A 597 31.81 -7.11 74.07
N MET A 598 31.45 -8.07 73.23
CA MET A 598 31.26 -9.48 73.61
C MET A 598 32.59 -10.23 73.67
N ASP A 599 33.54 -9.89 72.79
CA ASP A 599 34.92 -10.37 72.83
C ASP A 599 35.68 -9.82 74.05
N SER A 600 35.28 -8.65 74.56
CA SER A 600 35.73 -8.12 75.85
C SER A 600 34.84 -8.63 77.00
N LYS A 601 34.87 -9.93 77.29
CA LYS A 601 34.33 -10.42 78.58
C LYS A 601 35.44 -10.70 79.57
N ASN A 602 35.52 -9.82 80.56
CA ASN A 602 35.36 -10.23 81.95
C ASN A 602 34.69 -9.08 82.69
N VAL A 603 33.44 -9.26 83.14
CA VAL A 603 32.87 -8.83 84.43
C VAL A 603 31.34 -9.01 84.43
N SER A 604 30.85 -9.41 85.60
CA SER A 604 29.51 -9.86 85.98
C SER A 604 28.38 -8.86 85.71
N LEU A 605 27.22 -9.35 85.27
CA LEU A 605 25.97 -8.59 85.10
C LEU A 605 25.38 -8.16 86.46
N SER A 606 24.93 -6.91 86.54
CA SER A 606 24.27 -6.29 87.70
C SER A 606 22.76 -6.15 87.43
N ASP A 607 21.96 -6.16 88.49
CA ASP A 607 20.49 -6.01 88.53
C ASP A 607 19.97 -4.75 87.79
N VAL A 608 20.83 -3.74 87.62
CA VAL A 608 20.54 -2.52 86.84
C VAL A 608 20.40 -2.81 85.33
N ASP A 609 21.11 -3.81 84.81
CA ASP A 609 21.05 -4.19 83.39
C ASP A 609 19.72 -4.88 83.06
N ILE A 610 19.11 -5.59 84.02
CA ILE A 610 17.82 -6.26 83.86
C ILE A 610 16.69 -5.22 83.73
N SER A 611 16.69 -4.18 84.57
CA SER A 611 15.68 -3.10 84.52
C SER A 611 15.76 -2.26 83.23
N VAL A 612 16.98 -2.03 82.73
CA VAL A 612 17.19 -1.34 81.44
C VAL A 612 16.72 -2.23 80.28
N LEU A 613 16.97 -3.54 80.33
CA LEU A 613 16.50 -4.49 79.33
C LEU A 613 14.97 -4.59 79.34
N GLU A 614 14.31 -4.65 80.50
CA GLU A 614 12.84 -4.65 80.61
C GLU A 614 12.22 -3.38 80.03
N SER A 615 12.78 -2.20 80.36
CA SER A 615 12.32 -0.93 79.80
C SER A 615 12.49 -0.86 78.27
N ARG A 616 13.54 -1.50 77.74
CA ARG A 616 13.79 -1.59 76.29
C ARG A 616 12.83 -2.57 75.62
N LEU A 617 12.50 -3.66 76.30
CA LEU A 617 11.55 -4.68 75.85
C LEU A 617 10.12 -4.13 75.81
N ILE A 618 9.74 -3.32 76.80
CA ILE A 618 8.43 -2.61 76.82
C ILE A 618 8.35 -1.60 75.67
N LYS A 619 9.41 -0.83 75.42
CA LYS A 619 9.45 0.10 74.27
C LYS A 619 9.37 -0.65 72.93
N ALA A 620 10.13 -1.73 72.78
CA ALA A 620 10.10 -2.56 71.58
C ALA A 620 8.72 -3.21 71.37
N ASN A 621 8.08 -3.71 72.43
CA ASN A 621 6.72 -4.26 72.34
C ASN A 621 5.68 -3.21 71.95
N LYS A 622 5.84 -1.97 72.43
CA LYS A 622 4.96 -0.86 72.05
C LYS A 622 5.14 -0.51 70.57
N GLU A 623 6.38 -0.43 70.10
CA GLU A 623 6.72 -0.15 68.70
C GLU A 623 6.22 -1.26 67.77
N ILE A 624 6.33 -2.54 68.18
CA ILE A 624 5.75 -3.68 67.46
C ILE A 624 4.22 -3.59 67.42
N SER A 625 3.57 -3.16 68.52
CA SER A 625 2.12 -2.97 68.55
C SER A 625 1.66 -1.85 67.61
N ASP A 626 2.40 -0.75 67.56
CA ASP A 626 2.09 0.39 66.69
C ASP A 626 2.30 0.02 65.21
N LEU A 627 3.38 -0.68 64.88
CA LEU A 627 3.64 -1.20 63.53
C LEU A 627 2.58 -2.23 63.08
N LYS A 628 2.10 -3.10 63.97
CA LYS A 628 1.01 -4.02 63.66
C LYS A 628 -0.29 -3.28 63.33
N LYS A 629 -0.59 -2.22 64.07
CA LYS A 629 -1.77 -1.39 63.83
C LYS A 629 -1.67 -0.61 62.52
N GLU A 630 -0.48 -0.13 62.19
CA GLU A 630 -0.20 0.54 60.91
C GLU A 630 -0.31 -0.43 59.72
N GLN A 631 0.18 -1.67 59.88
CA GLN A 631 0.03 -2.73 58.89
C GLN A 631 -1.45 -3.11 58.67
N GLU A 632 -2.26 -3.17 59.74
CA GLU A 632 -3.69 -3.45 59.64
C GLU A 632 -4.46 -2.31 58.96
N ASN A 633 -4.09 -1.05 59.24
CA ASN A 633 -4.62 0.11 58.53
C ASN A 633 -4.22 0.11 57.04
N TYR A 634 -2.99 -0.27 56.71
CA TYR A 634 -2.55 -0.38 55.33
C TYR A 634 -3.33 -1.46 54.58
N LYS A 635 -3.53 -2.63 55.20
CA LYS A 635 -4.30 -3.73 54.63
C LYS A 635 -5.75 -3.34 54.38
N THR A 636 -6.40 -2.66 55.32
CA THR A 636 -7.79 -2.18 55.13
C THR A 636 -7.88 -1.11 54.04
N SER A 637 -6.90 -0.20 53.93
CA SER A 637 -6.83 0.76 52.83
C SER A 637 -6.68 0.07 51.47
N GLN A 638 -5.82 -0.94 51.38
CA GLN A 638 -5.62 -1.73 50.17
C GLN A 638 -6.91 -2.47 49.77
N GLU A 639 -7.62 -3.09 50.70
CA GLU A 639 -8.90 -3.76 50.43
C GLU A 639 -9.97 -2.78 49.92
N ILE A 640 -9.98 -1.53 50.40
CA ILE A 640 -10.90 -0.49 49.92
C ILE A 640 -10.53 -0.07 48.50
N GLU A 641 -9.23 0.11 48.21
CA GLU A 641 -8.73 0.47 46.89
C GLU A 641 -9.04 -0.63 45.86
N GLU A 642 -8.79 -1.89 46.19
CA GLU A 642 -9.12 -3.05 45.35
C GLU A 642 -10.63 -3.14 45.04
N LYS A 643 -11.48 -2.84 46.03
CA LYS A 643 -12.94 -2.76 45.81
C LYS A 643 -13.33 -1.61 44.89
N LEU A 644 -12.70 -0.46 45.03
CA LEU A 644 -12.92 0.71 44.17
C LEU A 644 -12.52 0.43 42.73
N ILE A 645 -11.33 -0.16 42.52
CA ILE A 645 -10.83 -0.56 41.20
C ILE A 645 -11.76 -1.59 40.57
N SER A 646 -12.16 -2.61 41.33
CA SER A 646 -13.10 -3.64 40.84
C SER A 646 -14.43 -3.03 40.44
N THR A 647 -14.99 -2.14 41.25
CA THR A 647 -16.26 -1.46 40.95
C THR A 647 -16.15 -0.56 39.71
N ALA A 648 -15.04 0.17 39.57
CA ALA A 648 -14.78 1.00 38.39
C ALA A 648 -14.64 0.14 37.12
N PHE A 649 -13.96 -1.00 37.21
CA PHE A 649 -13.81 -1.95 36.11
C PHE A 649 -15.16 -2.52 35.65
N TYR A 650 -15.99 -3.01 36.59
CA TYR A 650 -17.31 -3.54 36.25
C TYR A 650 -18.22 -2.46 35.64
N LYS A 651 -18.18 -1.23 36.16
CA LYS A 651 -18.95 -0.10 35.61
C LYS A 651 -18.51 0.27 34.19
N LEU A 652 -17.21 0.25 33.93
CA LEU A 652 -16.66 0.49 32.60
C LEU A 652 -17.06 -0.63 31.63
N ALA A 653 -16.95 -1.89 32.05
CA ALA A 653 -17.36 -3.04 31.27
C ALA A 653 -18.86 -2.98 30.91
N GLN A 654 -19.72 -2.64 31.88
CA GLN A 654 -21.15 -2.46 31.65
C GLN A 654 -21.42 -1.33 30.64
N THR A 655 -20.70 -0.22 30.75
CA THR A 655 -20.85 0.93 29.82
C THR A 655 -20.42 0.52 28.41
N LYS A 656 -19.32 -0.23 28.27
CA LYS A 656 -18.85 -0.73 26.96
C LYS A 656 -19.79 -1.77 26.35
N MET A 657 -20.38 -2.64 27.16
CA MET A 657 -21.44 -3.55 26.70
C MET A 657 -22.67 -2.77 26.22
N GLN A 658 -23.10 -1.74 26.97
CA GLN A 658 -24.22 -0.89 26.58
C GLN A 658 -23.93 -0.15 25.26
N GLU A 659 -22.76 0.47 25.11
CA GLU A 659 -22.33 1.10 23.85
C GLU A 659 -22.34 0.12 22.67
N SER A 660 -21.90 -1.13 22.88
CA SER A 660 -21.93 -2.17 21.86
C SER A 660 -23.36 -2.62 21.50
N VAL A 661 -24.26 -2.69 22.47
CA VAL A 661 -25.69 -2.97 22.23
C VAL A 661 -26.32 -1.80 21.47
N ASP A 662 -26.07 -0.57 21.89
CA ASP A 662 -26.60 0.64 21.26
C ASP A 662 -26.09 0.78 19.82
N GLN A 663 -24.82 0.45 19.55
CA GLN A 663 -24.26 0.39 18.18
C GLN A 663 -24.94 -0.69 17.32
N ARG A 664 -25.24 -1.86 17.90
CA ARG A 664 -25.98 -2.93 17.19
C ARG A 664 -27.42 -2.52 16.90
N VAL A 665 -28.08 -1.84 17.84
CA VAL A 665 -29.45 -1.31 17.67
C VAL A 665 -29.46 -0.19 16.63
N MET A 666 -28.48 0.73 16.64
CA MET A 666 -28.31 1.75 15.60
C MET A 666 -28.08 1.14 14.21
N ASN A 667 -27.23 0.12 14.11
CA ASN A 667 -26.96 -0.58 12.84
C ASN A 667 -28.19 -1.37 12.34
N GLN A 668 -28.97 -1.97 13.23
CA GLN A 668 -30.26 -2.58 12.87
C GLN A 668 -31.35 -1.54 12.53
N GLY A 669 -31.30 -0.35 13.14
CA GLY A 669 -32.15 0.78 12.82
C GLY A 669 -31.91 1.33 11.41
N LEU A 670 -30.64 1.41 10.98
CA LEU A 670 -30.29 1.76 9.59
C LEU A 670 -30.72 0.69 8.57
N LEU A 671 -30.67 -0.59 8.93
CA LEU A 671 -31.09 -1.69 8.06
C LEU A 671 -32.63 -1.82 7.90
N LYS A 672 -33.41 -1.27 8.83
CA LYS A 672 -34.89 -1.24 8.75
C LYS A 672 -35.45 -0.16 7.80
N SER A 673 -34.62 0.68 7.19
CA SER A 673 -35.08 1.78 6.32
C SER A 673 -35.11 1.48 4.82
N GLN A 674 -34.81 0.26 4.36
CA GLN A 674 -34.81 -0.03 2.92
C GLN A 674 -35.40 -1.39 2.52
N THR A 675 -36.54 -1.78 3.08
CA THR A 675 -37.33 -2.88 2.49
C THR A 675 -38.36 -2.33 1.51
N PHE A 676 -38.22 -2.73 0.24
CA PHE A 676 -39.08 -2.39 -0.90
C PHE A 676 -40.60 -2.48 -0.61
N LEU A 677 -41.02 -3.38 0.28
CA LEU A 677 -42.40 -3.59 0.72
C LEU A 677 -43.00 -2.40 1.49
N LEU A 678 -42.19 -1.60 2.20
CA LEU A 678 -42.67 -0.41 2.93
C LEU A 678 -42.92 0.79 1.99
N LYS A 679 -42.17 0.90 0.88
CA LYS A 679 -42.41 1.88 -0.18
C LYS A 679 -43.73 1.61 -0.93
N GLN A 680 -44.09 0.33 -1.10
CA GLN A 680 -45.32 -0.06 -1.78
C GLN A 680 -46.59 0.20 -0.94
N ARG A 681 -46.49 0.17 0.39
CA ARG A 681 -47.61 0.52 1.30
C ARG A 681 -47.86 2.02 1.46
N GLN A 682 -46.89 2.89 1.19
CA GLN A 682 -47.09 4.34 1.25
C GLN A 682 -47.68 4.93 -0.03
N GLN A 683 -47.59 4.24 -1.18
CA GLN A 683 -48.21 4.70 -2.43
C GLN A 683 -49.72 4.41 -2.53
N THR A 684 -50.28 3.55 -1.68
CA THR A 684 -51.71 3.19 -1.73
C THR A 684 -52.63 4.08 -0.87
N ASN A 685 -52.08 5.03 -0.10
CA ASN A 685 -52.87 5.89 0.82
C ASN A 685 -52.89 7.38 0.43
N LYS A 686 -52.71 7.73 -0.86
CA LYS A 686 -52.82 9.12 -1.35
C LYS A 686 -53.99 9.37 -2.31
N THR A 687 -55.09 8.65 -2.12
CA THR A 687 -56.39 9.02 -2.67
C THR A 687 -57.44 8.74 -1.62
N VAL A 688 -57.78 9.77 -0.84
CA VAL A 688 -59.11 10.15 -0.32
C VAL A 688 -58.86 11.26 0.72
N GLU A 689 -59.53 12.38 0.46
CA GLU A 689 -59.61 13.66 1.20
C GLU A 689 -58.42 14.63 1.14
#